data_AF-A0A850SLZ7-F1
#
_entry.id   AF-A0A850SLZ7-F1
#
_cell.length_a   1.000
_cell.length_b   1.000
_cell.length_c   1.000
_cell.angle_alpha   90.00
_cell.angle_beta   90.00
_cell.angle_gamma   90.00
#
_symmetry.space_group_name_H-M   'P 1'
#
loop_
_entity.id
_entity.type
_entity.pdbx_description
1 polymer ?
#
loop_
_entity_poly.entity_id
_entity_poly.type
_entity_poly.pdbx_seq_one_letter_code
_entity_poly.pdbx_strand_id
1 'polypeptide(L)'
;MKIELTGNPFVDTGLAVLATLANCRDIDDLTLDHMKKVHQNGEQLARRNSKLKSTSMIFTINSLATHPGIKDYEKRVLYYSKMTTGILNKIGKEDIKERCECCGHTYSLDIDKLAREILVPLGNKDAKRYVGRDWFPLAGSVGSDAQALPASSRAPNICATCLFAVHYLPLGVLLINGRLAVFQSTSTSFWYDYVRLITEEIRRRISAGDTSTLGSKEGSIAAIKRILSVMEEMHKDELPAGTSLFVWRFSNSGTGPDCEIREIPSPALVFLQKAVQHGCRKEIEDVIAKDRNPEYSFLNCISKGTDYSFLYPFKKFNGVSSKLFFLYQTYIRHINPASLKTAHKIAEYAKSKFDRKEFESLGKDIDRDFAKQNALRRLIVIMVEGKILSFGEYMGLFSADSDASIGINRDAWKFVKYYMHHIGEFYETEQKSIIRNYENSDRISYVGAVIFNSIVNDKGIEKFQQTVLEPLARGKLGLPWLRRQFVKNAEKYEGFTYEDWKSLCLNEQGKESVSELLFRFRLMWTEWTNKKSAPEIRKPVPITEPRDLETDLLQEHKDLLARIMNDYLSRKGISRFQKHVLEEMKRGEKDLFWFRRRLSLFQKKFDDDGTWDAFLRDSNGNSIKTLRLFQLSLYLVNSYREHLFKEQLQTLHQ
;
A
#
# COMPACT_ATOMS: atom_id res chain seq x y z
N MET A 1 -14.86 42.90 -16.18
CA MET A 1 -15.03 42.30 -14.83
C MET A 1 -14.48 40.89 -14.86
N LYS A 2 -13.47 40.59 -14.03
CA LYS A 2 -12.94 39.23 -13.84
C LYS A 2 -13.99 38.37 -13.13
N ILE A 3 -14.08 37.10 -13.48
CA ILE A 3 -14.96 36.14 -12.80
C ILE A 3 -14.10 35.26 -11.91
N GLU A 4 -14.46 35.18 -10.62
CA GLU A 4 -13.75 34.37 -9.63
C GLU A 4 -14.43 33.01 -9.47
N LEU A 5 -13.64 31.99 -9.12
CA LEU A 5 -14.16 30.69 -8.72
C LEU A 5 -14.88 30.80 -7.37
N THR A 6 -15.90 29.98 -7.21
CA THR A 6 -16.88 30.10 -6.11
C THR A 6 -16.67 29.08 -5.01
N GLY A 7 -15.89 28.03 -5.27
CA GLY A 7 -15.78 26.86 -4.40
C GLY A 7 -16.95 25.88 -4.53
N ASN A 8 -17.98 26.22 -5.32
CA ASN A 8 -19.10 25.34 -5.61
C ASN A 8 -18.80 24.52 -6.88
N PRO A 9 -18.75 23.18 -6.81
CA PRO A 9 -18.30 22.33 -7.92
C PRO A 9 -19.18 22.45 -9.18
N PHE A 10 -20.48 22.74 -9.03
CA PHE A 10 -21.41 22.90 -10.13
C PHE A 10 -21.20 24.23 -10.85
N VAL A 11 -21.05 25.31 -10.09
CA VAL A 11 -20.81 26.64 -10.66
C VAL A 11 -19.45 26.66 -11.33
N ASP A 12 -18.40 26.20 -10.63
CA ASP A 12 -17.03 26.26 -11.11
C ASP A 12 -16.83 25.43 -12.37
N THR A 13 -17.45 24.24 -12.45
CA THR A 13 -17.44 23.45 -13.70
C THR A 13 -18.12 24.21 -14.84
N GLY A 14 -19.26 24.87 -14.59
CA GLY A 14 -19.93 25.71 -15.58
C GLY A 14 -19.08 26.89 -16.06
N LEU A 15 -18.34 27.53 -15.16
CA LEU A 15 -17.37 28.58 -15.47
C LEU A 15 -16.20 28.02 -16.31
N ALA A 16 -15.67 26.84 -15.98
CA ALA A 16 -14.63 26.18 -16.77
C ALA A 16 -15.10 25.82 -18.19
N VAL A 17 -16.35 25.39 -18.36
CA VAL A 17 -16.93 25.21 -19.71
C VAL A 17 -16.94 26.53 -20.46
N LEU A 18 -17.39 27.62 -19.84
CA LEU A 18 -17.42 28.95 -20.45
C LEU A 18 -16.03 29.44 -20.85
N ALA A 19 -15.03 29.26 -19.98
CA ALA A 19 -13.63 29.59 -20.26
C ALA A 19 -13.07 28.78 -21.44
N THR A 20 -13.37 27.48 -21.48
CA THR A 20 -13.01 26.60 -22.60
C THR A 20 -13.64 27.07 -23.92
N LEU A 21 -14.94 27.39 -23.91
CA LEU A 21 -15.64 27.89 -25.10
C LEU A 21 -15.16 29.28 -25.54
N ALA A 22 -14.63 30.08 -24.62
CA ALA A 22 -13.97 31.35 -24.91
C ALA A 22 -12.51 31.20 -25.36
N ASN A 23 -11.98 29.97 -25.42
CA ASN A 23 -10.57 29.66 -25.67
C ASN A 23 -9.59 30.32 -24.68
N CYS A 24 -9.99 30.42 -23.41
CA CYS A 24 -9.11 30.89 -22.32
C CYS A 24 -8.03 29.83 -22.03
N ARG A 25 -6.79 30.27 -21.85
CA ARG A 25 -5.67 29.36 -21.52
C ARG A 25 -5.70 28.97 -20.05
N ASP A 26 -6.03 29.92 -19.18
CA ASP A 26 -6.28 29.71 -17.76
C ASP A 26 -7.75 30.03 -17.43
N ILE A 27 -8.31 29.40 -16.39
CA ILE A 27 -9.63 29.75 -15.87
C ILE A 27 -9.68 31.18 -15.34
N ASP A 28 -8.55 31.69 -14.82
CA ASP A 28 -8.44 33.06 -14.32
C ASP A 28 -8.57 34.12 -15.43
N ASP A 29 -8.44 33.75 -16.70
CA ASP A 29 -8.64 34.65 -17.84
C ASP A 29 -10.14 34.91 -18.12
N LEU A 30 -11.06 34.19 -17.47
CA LEU A 30 -12.48 34.33 -17.74
C LEU A 30 -13.01 35.70 -17.28
N THR A 31 -13.69 36.40 -18.20
CA THR A 31 -14.32 37.69 -17.94
C THR A 31 -15.79 37.68 -18.35
N LEU A 32 -16.55 38.65 -17.84
CA LEU A 32 -17.95 38.84 -18.27
C LEU A 32 -18.08 39.04 -19.80
N ASP A 33 -17.09 39.67 -20.45
CA ASP A 33 -17.11 39.88 -21.90
C ASP A 33 -16.85 38.58 -22.65
N HIS A 34 -16.02 37.69 -22.11
CA HIS A 34 -15.88 36.32 -22.63
C HIS A 34 -17.21 35.57 -22.55
N MET A 35 -17.91 35.63 -21.41
CA MET A 35 -19.23 35.00 -21.24
C MET A 35 -20.25 35.54 -22.25
N LYS A 36 -20.29 36.86 -22.46
CA LYS A 36 -21.17 37.49 -23.47
C LYS A 36 -20.83 37.05 -24.89
N LYS A 37 -19.55 36.98 -25.25
CA LYS A 37 -19.11 36.50 -26.57
C LYS A 37 -19.48 35.04 -26.83
N VAL A 38 -19.34 34.18 -25.82
CA VAL A 38 -19.72 32.76 -25.89
C VAL A 38 -21.25 32.60 -25.96
N HIS A 39 -21.99 33.39 -25.21
CA HIS A 39 -23.45 33.27 -25.11
C HIS A 39 -24.20 33.85 -26.32
N GLN A 40 -23.76 35.01 -26.81
CA GLN A 40 -24.44 35.77 -27.85
C GLN A 40 -25.92 36.00 -27.48
N ASN A 41 -26.85 35.42 -28.24
CA ASN A 41 -28.29 35.51 -28.01
C ASN A 41 -28.88 34.29 -27.26
N GLY A 42 -28.03 33.36 -26.81
CA GLY A 42 -28.40 32.15 -26.07
C GLY A 42 -29.06 31.04 -26.91
N GLU A 43 -29.30 31.24 -28.20
CA GLU A 43 -30.03 30.28 -29.04
C GLU A 43 -29.27 28.97 -29.23
N GLN A 44 -27.95 29.06 -29.45
CA GLN A 44 -27.11 27.87 -29.60
C GLN A 44 -27.08 27.03 -28.30
N LEU A 45 -26.98 27.69 -27.14
CA LEU A 45 -27.06 27.03 -25.85
C LEU A 45 -28.41 26.33 -25.68
N ALA A 46 -29.51 27.04 -25.96
CA ALA A 46 -30.86 26.50 -25.88
C ALA A 46 -31.05 25.27 -26.77
N ARG A 47 -30.63 25.35 -28.04
CA ARG A 47 -30.75 24.23 -28.98
C ARG A 47 -29.96 22.99 -28.53
N ARG A 48 -28.76 23.19 -27.97
CA ARG A 48 -27.93 22.10 -27.41
C ARG A 48 -28.58 21.50 -26.17
N ASN A 49 -28.92 22.33 -25.18
CA ASN A 49 -29.47 21.86 -23.91
C ASN A 49 -30.81 21.14 -24.09
N SER A 50 -31.66 21.57 -25.02
CA SER A 50 -32.92 20.88 -25.33
C SER A 50 -32.74 19.46 -25.91
N LYS A 51 -31.55 19.13 -26.42
CA LYS A 51 -31.25 17.81 -27.04
C LYS A 51 -30.41 16.91 -26.14
N LEU A 52 -29.55 17.48 -25.30
CA LEU A 52 -28.64 16.71 -24.46
C LEU A 52 -29.39 15.98 -23.33
N LYS A 53 -29.14 14.67 -23.21
CA LYS A 53 -29.70 13.85 -22.12
C LYS A 53 -29.21 14.30 -20.74
N SER A 54 -27.99 14.84 -20.65
CA SER A 54 -27.46 15.41 -19.41
C SER A 54 -28.31 16.56 -18.88
N THR A 55 -28.94 17.37 -19.74
CA THR A 55 -29.77 18.51 -19.31
C THR A 55 -30.93 18.08 -18.42
N SER A 56 -31.70 17.06 -18.82
CA SER A 56 -32.82 16.59 -18.02
C SER A 56 -32.38 15.82 -16.77
N MET A 57 -31.15 15.30 -16.75
CA MET A 57 -30.54 14.71 -15.56
C MET A 57 -30.05 15.78 -14.56
N ILE A 58 -29.67 16.98 -15.04
CA ILE A 58 -29.24 18.12 -14.21
C ILE A 58 -30.44 18.91 -13.71
N PHE A 59 -31.37 19.28 -14.59
CA PHE A 59 -32.46 20.23 -14.32
C PHE A 59 -33.86 19.60 -14.33
N THR A 60 -33.95 18.28 -14.22
CA THR A 60 -35.21 17.52 -14.42
C THR A 60 -35.84 17.71 -15.81
N ILE A 61 -36.90 16.96 -16.10
CA ILE A 61 -37.65 17.15 -17.33
C ILE A 61 -38.43 18.47 -17.34
N ASN A 62 -38.70 19.07 -16.18
CA ASN A 62 -39.51 20.29 -16.04
C ASN A 62 -38.72 21.59 -16.30
N SER A 63 -37.41 21.51 -16.54
CA SER A 63 -36.62 22.67 -16.97
C SER A 63 -37.21 23.32 -18.23
N LEU A 64 -37.05 24.65 -18.38
CA LEU A 64 -37.51 25.34 -19.58
C LEU A 64 -36.91 24.73 -20.87
N ALA A 65 -35.71 24.16 -20.82
CA ALA A 65 -35.08 23.52 -21.99
C ALA A 65 -35.75 22.20 -22.39
N THR A 66 -36.44 21.51 -21.48
CA THR A 66 -36.97 20.15 -21.70
C THR A 66 -38.45 19.98 -21.38
N HIS A 67 -39.14 21.04 -20.91
CA HIS A 67 -40.48 20.99 -20.34
C HIS A 67 -41.49 20.29 -21.28
N PRO A 68 -42.12 19.16 -20.89
CA PRO A 68 -43.05 18.41 -21.73
C PRO A 68 -44.30 19.20 -22.13
N GLY A 69 -44.76 20.09 -21.26
CA GLY A 69 -45.90 20.99 -21.52
C GLY A 69 -45.65 22.07 -22.59
N ILE A 70 -44.39 22.31 -23.00
CA ILE A 70 -44.05 23.20 -24.11
C ILE A 70 -43.75 22.33 -25.33
N LYS A 71 -44.81 21.98 -26.08
CA LYS A 71 -44.71 21.04 -27.21
C LYS A 71 -43.88 21.60 -28.37
N ASP A 72 -44.00 22.91 -28.63
CA ASP A 72 -43.26 23.60 -29.68
C ASP A 72 -41.78 23.74 -29.33
N TYR A 73 -40.92 23.12 -30.14
CA TYR A 73 -39.47 23.15 -29.97
C TYR A 73 -38.87 24.54 -30.13
N GLU A 74 -39.31 25.33 -31.11
CA GLU A 74 -38.76 26.67 -31.37
C GLU A 74 -39.19 27.64 -30.27
N LYS A 75 -40.44 27.53 -29.81
CA LYS A 75 -40.92 28.30 -28.64
C LYS A 75 -40.12 27.98 -27.38
N ARG A 76 -39.76 26.71 -27.18
CA ARG A 76 -38.91 26.27 -26.06
C ARG A 76 -37.49 26.83 -26.13
N VAL A 77 -36.89 26.78 -27.32
CA VAL A 77 -35.58 27.39 -27.60
C VAL A 77 -35.61 28.89 -27.32
N LEU A 78 -36.65 29.58 -27.80
CA LEU A 78 -36.84 31.02 -27.57
C LEU A 78 -36.96 31.37 -26.08
N TYR A 79 -37.79 30.64 -25.32
CA TYR A 79 -37.96 30.90 -23.88
C TYR A 79 -36.66 30.72 -23.11
N TYR A 80 -35.94 29.61 -23.39
CA TYR A 80 -34.70 29.32 -22.69
C TYR A 80 -33.58 30.30 -23.06
N SER A 81 -33.45 30.68 -24.34
CA SER A 81 -32.44 31.63 -24.79
C SER A 81 -32.65 33.03 -24.21
N LYS A 82 -33.90 33.50 -24.18
CA LYS A 82 -34.25 34.80 -23.58
C LYS A 82 -34.02 34.82 -22.08
N MET A 83 -34.39 33.75 -21.36
CA MET A 83 -34.14 33.67 -19.92
C MET A 83 -32.66 33.66 -19.59
N THR A 84 -31.87 32.82 -20.26
CA THR A 84 -30.41 32.77 -20.01
C THR A 84 -29.69 34.07 -20.38
N THR A 85 -30.13 34.75 -21.46
CA THR A 85 -29.66 36.11 -21.80
C THR A 85 -30.03 37.13 -20.72
N GLY A 86 -31.24 37.05 -20.18
CA GLY A 86 -31.70 37.89 -19.07
C GLY A 86 -30.85 37.73 -17.82
N ILE A 87 -30.55 36.47 -17.44
CA ILE A 87 -29.70 36.15 -16.29
C ILE A 87 -28.30 36.75 -16.52
N LEU A 88 -27.70 36.53 -17.71
CA LEU A 88 -26.38 37.09 -18.05
C LEU A 88 -26.32 38.62 -17.91
N ASN A 89 -27.37 39.32 -18.34
CA ASN A 89 -27.43 40.78 -18.29
C ASN A 89 -27.62 41.34 -16.87
N LYS A 90 -28.03 40.51 -15.92
CA LYS A 90 -28.19 40.85 -14.49
C LYS A 90 -26.93 40.62 -13.66
N ILE A 91 -25.87 40.06 -14.23
CA ILE A 91 -24.58 39.90 -13.54
C ILE A 91 -24.02 41.27 -13.13
N GLY A 92 -23.87 41.48 -11.82
CA GLY A 92 -23.43 42.76 -11.21
C GLY A 92 -24.55 43.80 -11.06
N LYS A 93 -25.81 43.42 -11.31
CA LYS A 93 -27.01 44.27 -11.26
C LYS A 93 -28.17 43.53 -10.58
N GLU A 94 -27.84 42.70 -9.60
CA GLU A 94 -28.79 41.92 -8.81
C GLU A 94 -29.60 42.80 -7.84
N ASP A 95 -30.89 42.53 -7.71
CA ASP A 95 -31.85 43.41 -7.03
C ASP A 95 -32.16 42.97 -5.58
N ILE A 96 -31.84 41.73 -5.19
CA ILE A 96 -32.14 41.19 -3.84
C ILE A 96 -30.91 41.28 -2.96
N LYS A 97 -31.00 41.97 -1.82
CA LYS A 97 -29.93 42.08 -0.81
C LYS A 97 -29.87 40.84 0.10
N GLU A 98 -29.66 39.70 -0.52
CA GLU A 98 -29.52 38.41 0.14
C GLU A 98 -28.26 37.71 -0.40
N ARG A 99 -27.49 37.10 0.51
CA ARG A 99 -26.23 36.46 0.12
C ARG A 99 -26.49 35.26 -0.79
N CYS A 100 -25.70 35.14 -1.85
CA CYS A 100 -25.68 33.97 -2.69
C CYS A 100 -25.15 32.77 -1.89
N GLU A 101 -25.93 31.69 -1.84
CA GLU A 101 -25.60 30.47 -1.10
C GLU A 101 -24.50 29.63 -1.78
N CYS A 102 -24.16 29.92 -3.04
CA CYS A 102 -23.07 29.24 -3.75
C CYS A 102 -21.70 29.91 -3.58
N CYS A 103 -21.63 31.24 -3.68
CA CYS A 103 -20.36 31.98 -3.74
C CYS A 103 -20.21 33.06 -2.65
N GLY A 104 -21.23 33.28 -1.83
CA GLY A 104 -21.22 34.31 -0.78
C GLY A 104 -21.41 35.75 -1.27
N HIS A 105 -21.62 35.99 -2.58
CA HIS A 105 -21.87 37.33 -3.12
C HIS A 105 -23.05 38.00 -2.40
N THR A 106 -22.97 39.32 -2.15
CA THR A 106 -23.91 40.00 -1.24
C THR A 106 -25.34 40.13 -1.79
N TYR A 107 -25.50 40.05 -3.10
CA TYR A 107 -26.78 40.18 -3.79
C TYR A 107 -27.14 38.90 -4.55
N SER A 108 -28.44 38.68 -4.72
CA SER A 108 -29.00 37.52 -5.42
C SER A 108 -30.01 37.94 -6.47
N LEU A 109 -30.20 37.08 -7.48
CA LEU A 109 -31.11 37.35 -8.58
C LEU A 109 -32.57 37.12 -8.17
N ASP A 110 -33.43 38.10 -8.47
CA ASP A 110 -34.88 37.89 -8.43
C ASP A 110 -35.34 37.16 -9.70
N ILE A 111 -35.36 35.83 -9.63
CA ILE A 111 -35.76 34.98 -10.75
C ILE A 111 -37.24 35.11 -11.10
N ASP A 112 -38.11 35.46 -10.13
CA ASP A 112 -39.55 35.64 -10.38
C ASP A 112 -39.78 36.89 -11.20
N LYS A 113 -39.22 38.02 -10.75
CA LYS A 113 -39.27 39.29 -11.46
C LYS A 113 -38.71 39.15 -12.88
N LEU A 114 -37.53 38.55 -13.02
CA LEU A 114 -36.89 38.34 -14.32
C LEU A 114 -37.76 37.46 -15.25
N ALA A 115 -38.33 36.37 -14.72
CA ALA A 115 -39.19 35.49 -15.51
C ALA A 115 -40.47 36.19 -15.98
N ARG A 116 -41.07 37.04 -15.14
CA ARG A 116 -42.26 37.83 -15.51
C ARG A 116 -41.93 38.86 -16.59
N GLU A 117 -40.82 39.59 -16.44
CA GLU A 117 -40.36 40.58 -17.41
C GLU A 117 -40.06 39.98 -18.79
N ILE A 118 -39.57 38.73 -18.84
CA ILE A 118 -39.13 38.09 -20.08
C ILE A 118 -40.17 37.15 -20.69
N LEU A 119 -40.77 36.25 -19.90
CA LEU A 119 -41.55 35.14 -20.42
C LEU A 119 -43.03 35.48 -20.61
N VAL A 120 -43.62 36.32 -19.76
CA VAL A 120 -45.04 36.71 -19.87
C VAL A 120 -45.32 37.45 -21.18
N PRO A 121 -44.49 38.42 -21.62
CA PRO A 121 -44.67 39.05 -22.94
C PRO A 121 -44.56 38.08 -24.12
N LEU A 122 -43.87 36.94 -23.94
CA LEU A 122 -43.72 35.90 -24.96
C LEU A 122 -44.85 34.86 -24.91
N GLY A 123 -45.87 35.06 -24.05
CA GLY A 123 -47.03 34.19 -23.92
C GLY A 123 -46.83 32.99 -22.99
N ASN A 124 -45.92 33.07 -22.01
CA ASN A 124 -45.84 32.12 -20.90
C ASN A 124 -46.85 32.49 -19.80
N LYS A 125 -47.27 31.51 -19.00
CA LYS A 125 -48.19 31.75 -17.89
C LYS A 125 -47.51 32.61 -16.83
N ASP A 126 -48.24 33.62 -16.35
CA ASP A 126 -47.83 34.42 -15.21
C ASP A 126 -47.94 33.61 -13.93
N ALA A 127 -46.83 32.98 -13.54
CA ALA A 127 -46.75 32.06 -12.42
C ALA A 127 -45.50 32.34 -11.61
N LYS A 128 -45.63 32.31 -10.28
CA LYS A 128 -44.51 32.56 -9.37
C LYS A 128 -43.38 31.56 -9.61
N ARG A 129 -42.16 32.04 -9.80
CA ARG A 129 -40.94 31.23 -9.98
C ARG A 129 -40.01 31.39 -8.78
N TYR A 130 -39.21 30.36 -8.56
CA TYR A 130 -38.13 30.34 -7.58
C TYR A 130 -37.00 29.46 -8.12
N VAL A 131 -35.80 29.57 -7.55
CA VAL A 131 -34.66 28.74 -7.94
C VAL A 131 -34.84 27.33 -7.37
N GLY A 132 -35.53 26.47 -8.11
CA GLY A 132 -35.68 25.05 -7.78
C GLY A 132 -34.79 24.15 -8.63
N ARG A 133 -35.05 22.83 -8.60
CA ARG A 133 -34.31 21.81 -9.39
C ARG A 133 -34.25 22.09 -10.88
N ASP A 134 -35.23 22.82 -11.40
CA ASP A 134 -35.35 23.18 -12.81
C ASP A 134 -34.37 24.29 -13.25
N TRP A 135 -33.72 24.94 -12.28
CA TRP A 135 -32.82 26.07 -12.48
C TRP A 135 -31.42 25.82 -11.91
N PHE A 136 -31.30 25.07 -10.82
CA PHE A 136 -30.04 24.79 -10.17
C PHE A 136 -29.97 23.32 -9.71
N PRO A 137 -28.87 22.59 -9.98
CA PRO A 137 -28.75 21.18 -9.61
C PRO A 137 -28.86 20.97 -8.10
N LEU A 138 -29.58 19.91 -7.69
CA LEU A 138 -29.78 19.54 -6.28
C LEU A 138 -30.47 20.61 -5.40
N ALA A 139 -30.98 21.70 -5.97
CA ALA A 139 -31.82 22.62 -5.22
C ALA A 139 -33.10 21.92 -4.74
N GLY A 140 -33.58 22.19 -3.53
CA GLY A 140 -34.86 21.65 -3.07
C GLY A 140 -36.04 22.18 -3.91
N SER A 141 -37.14 21.42 -3.95
CA SER A 141 -38.45 22.01 -4.27
C SER A 141 -39.04 22.55 -2.97
N VAL A 142 -39.72 23.70 -3.00
CA VAL A 142 -40.42 24.22 -1.81
C VAL A 142 -41.45 23.18 -1.35
N GLY A 143 -41.28 22.62 -0.15
CA GLY A 143 -42.12 21.56 0.41
C GLY A 143 -41.70 20.10 0.12
N SER A 144 -40.46 19.85 -0.35
CA SER A 144 -39.91 18.50 -0.56
C SER A 144 -38.76 18.21 0.41
N ASP A 145 -38.74 17.00 0.99
CA ASP A 145 -37.72 16.47 1.93
C ASP A 145 -36.26 16.54 1.44
N ALA A 146 -36.03 16.83 0.17
CA ALA A 146 -34.71 16.77 -0.43
C ALA A 146 -33.91 18.07 -0.33
N GLN A 147 -34.04 18.69 0.84
CA GLN A 147 -33.17 19.77 1.27
C GLN A 147 -32.09 19.13 2.14
N ALA A 148 -30.84 19.10 1.64
CA ALA A 148 -29.70 18.60 2.41
C ALA A 148 -29.40 19.45 3.68
N LEU A 149 -30.17 20.52 3.92
CA LEU A 149 -30.14 21.31 5.14
C LEU A 149 -31.49 21.15 5.86
N PRO A 150 -31.55 20.56 7.06
CA PRO A 150 -32.77 20.37 7.85
C PRO A 150 -33.46 21.69 8.31
N ALA A 151 -33.07 22.84 7.75
CA ALA A 151 -33.58 24.18 8.09
C ALA A 151 -33.99 25.03 6.87
N SER A 152 -33.99 24.51 5.63
CA SER A 152 -34.21 25.34 4.43
C SER A 152 -35.70 25.63 4.17
N SER A 153 -36.34 26.48 4.97
CA SER A 153 -37.75 26.88 4.78
C SER A 153 -38.08 27.58 3.44
N ARG A 154 -37.10 27.80 2.56
CA ARG A 154 -37.20 28.57 1.31
C ARG A 154 -36.31 28.04 0.19
N ALA A 155 -36.51 28.56 -1.01
CA ALA A 155 -35.64 28.33 -2.15
C ALA A 155 -34.28 29.05 -1.96
N PRO A 156 -33.17 28.49 -2.48
CA PRO A 156 -31.84 29.06 -2.33
C PRO A 156 -31.71 30.40 -3.06
N ASN A 157 -31.01 31.33 -2.41
CA ASN A 157 -30.62 32.60 -3.02
C ASN A 157 -29.37 32.41 -3.89
N ILE A 158 -29.49 32.64 -5.20
CA ILE A 158 -28.37 32.48 -6.14
C ILE A 158 -28.15 33.79 -6.90
N CYS A 159 -26.90 34.26 -7.01
CA CYS A 159 -26.57 35.42 -7.83
C CYS A 159 -26.62 35.08 -9.33
N ALA A 160 -26.65 36.10 -10.19
CA ALA A 160 -26.81 35.89 -11.62
C ALA A 160 -25.61 35.14 -12.23
N THR A 161 -24.39 35.36 -11.73
CA THR A 161 -23.19 34.66 -12.20
C THR A 161 -23.27 33.16 -11.96
N CYS A 162 -23.59 32.74 -10.73
CA CYS A 162 -23.71 31.33 -10.37
C CYS A 162 -24.85 30.65 -11.13
N LEU A 163 -26.01 31.30 -11.24
CA LEU A 163 -27.16 30.74 -11.93
C LEU A 163 -26.92 30.62 -13.44
N PHE A 164 -26.24 31.59 -14.04
CA PHE A 164 -25.89 31.54 -15.46
C PHE A 164 -24.89 30.41 -15.74
N ALA A 165 -23.83 30.30 -14.93
CA ALA A 165 -22.78 29.31 -15.12
C ALA A 165 -23.30 27.87 -15.15
N VAL A 166 -24.22 27.51 -14.26
CA VAL A 166 -24.74 26.14 -14.18
C VAL A 166 -25.47 25.70 -15.45
N HIS A 167 -26.01 26.62 -16.25
CA HIS A 167 -26.65 26.27 -17.52
C HIS A 167 -25.66 25.78 -18.61
N TYR A 168 -24.36 25.94 -18.40
CA TYR A 168 -23.31 25.35 -19.24
C TYR A 168 -22.83 23.98 -18.74
N LEU A 169 -23.26 23.52 -17.56
CA LEU A 169 -22.94 22.20 -17.02
C LEU A 169 -23.23 21.02 -17.95
N PRO A 170 -24.31 20.98 -18.77
CA PRO A 170 -24.55 19.86 -19.67
C PRO A 170 -23.39 19.54 -20.62
N LEU A 171 -22.49 20.51 -20.84
CA LEU A 171 -21.27 20.41 -21.66
C LEU A 171 -19.99 20.12 -20.85
N GLY A 172 -20.07 19.95 -19.54
CA GLY A 172 -18.93 19.74 -18.64
C GLY A 172 -19.09 18.56 -17.68
N VAL A 173 -20.18 17.78 -17.81
CA VAL A 173 -20.46 16.63 -16.94
C VAL A 173 -20.10 15.29 -17.58
N LEU A 174 -19.68 14.36 -16.74
CA LEU A 174 -19.40 12.97 -17.12
C LEU A 174 -20.40 12.00 -16.46
N LEU A 175 -20.84 10.96 -17.16
CA LEU A 175 -21.67 9.90 -16.58
C LEU A 175 -20.77 8.78 -16.03
N ILE A 176 -20.86 8.52 -14.73
CA ILE A 176 -20.10 7.48 -14.02
C ILE A 176 -21.08 6.60 -13.23
N ASN A 177 -21.18 5.32 -13.63
CA ASN A 177 -22.06 4.33 -13.00
C ASN A 177 -23.50 4.86 -12.82
N GLY A 178 -24.06 5.46 -13.88
CA GLY A 178 -25.44 5.97 -13.91
C GLY A 178 -25.67 7.32 -13.24
N ARG A 179 -24.65 7.94 -12.63
CA ARG A 179 -24.72 9.28 -12.01
C ARG A 179 -23.89 10.28 -12.78
N LEU A 180 -24.32 11.53 -12.83
CA LEU A 180 -23.50 12.61 -13.38
C LEU A 180 -22.37 12.94 -12.42
N ALA A 181 -21.26 13.43 -12.94
CA ALA A 181 -20.11 13.82 -12.16
C ALA A 181 -19.62 15.20 -12.60
N VAL A 182 -19.34 16.04 -11.60
CA VAL A 182 -18.51 17.24 -11.71
C VAL A 182 -17.26 17.04 -10.84
N PHE A 183 -16.25 17.88 -11.06
CA PHE A 183 -14.93 17.66 -10.50
C PHE A 183 -14.42 18.91 -9.80
N GLN A 184 -13.61 18.72 -8.77
CA GLN A 184 -12.80 19.76 -8.13
C GLN A 184 -11.42 19.21 -7.85
N SER A 185 -10.40 20.05 -7.85
CA SER A 185 -9.05 19.65 -7.47
C SER A 185 -8.40 20.71 -6.60
N THR A 186 -7.44 20.29 -5.79
CA THR A 186 -6.52 21.23 -5.13
C THR A 186 -5.54 21.89 -6.11
N SER A 187 -5.41 21.35 -7.34
CA SER A 187 -4.69 21.99 -8.45
C SER A 187 -5.66 22.56 -9.48
N THR A 188 -5.79 23.89 -9.52
CA THR A 188 -6.71 24.59 -10.45
C THR A 188 -6.36 24.32 -11.91
N SER A 189 -5.07 24.30 -12.26
CA SER A 189 -4.63 24.05 -13.64
C SER A 189 -5.00 22.64 -14.11
N PHE A 190 -4.69 21.62 -13.32
CA PHE A 190 -5.04 20.23 -13.63
C PHE A 190 -6.54 20.03 -13.75
N TRP A 191 -7.33 20.60 -12.83
CA TRP A 191 -8.78 20.56 -12.89
C TRP A 191 -9.33 21.24 -14.15
N TYR A 192 -8.81 22.42 -14.49
CA TYR A 192 -9.27 23.16 -15.67
C TYR A 192 -8.97 22.39 -16.96
N ASP A 193 -7.75 21.85 -17.11
CA ASP A 193 -7.37 21.03 -18.25
C ASP A 193 -8.28 19.79 -18.39
N TYR A 194 -8.64 19.18 -17.26
CA TYR A 194 -9.54 18.04 -17.23
C TYR A 194 -10.97 18.38 -17.64
N VAL A 195 -11.54 19.50 -17.16
CA VAL A 195 -12.86 19.96 -17.62
C VAL A 195 -12.81 20.40 -19.09
N ARG A 196 -11.73 21.06 -19.52
CA ARG A 196 -11.51 21.46 -20.92
C ARG A 196 -11.57 20.26 -21.86
N LEU A 197 -10.85 19.18 -21.54
CA LEU A 197 -10.87 17.93 -22.31
C LEU A 197 -12.29 17.37 -22.45
N ILE A 198 -13.05 17.31 -21.34
CA ILE A 198 -14.44 16.84 -21.32
C ILE A 198 -15.32 17.71 -22.23
N THR A 199 -15.21 19.03 -22.11
CA THR A 199 -15.99 19.98 -22.91
C THR A 199 -15.69 19.86 -24.40
N GLU A 200 -14.43 19.71 -24.78
CA GLU A 200 -14.02 19.52 -26.17
C GLU A 200 -14.50 18.18 -26.75
N GLU A 201 -14.46 17.10 -25.96
CA GLU A 201 -15.00 15.80 -26.35
C GLU A 201 -16.52 15.86 -26.57
N ILE A 202 -17.27 16.49 -25.65
CA ILE A 202 -18.72 16.68 -25.80
C ILE A 202 -19.02 17.54 -27.02
N ARG A 203 -18.29 18.63 -27.24
CA ARG A 203 -18.48 19.51 -28.40
C ARG A 203 -18.27 18.75 -29.71
N ARG A 204 -17.21 17.93 -29.82
CA ARG A 204 -16.97 17.08 -30.99
C ARG A 204 -18.12 16.09 -31.23
N ARG A 205 -18.63 15.45 -30.17
CA ARG A 205 -19.76 14.50 -30.26
C ARG A 205 -21.06 15.16 -30.70
N ILE A 206 -21.37 16.34 -30.17
CA ILE A 206 -22.53 17.13 -30.60
C ILE A 206 -22.42 17.49 -32.09
N SER A 207 -21.24 17.92 -32.55
CA SER A 207 -21.00 18.21 -33.97
C SER A 207 -21.16 16.97 -34.87
N ALA A 208 -20.93 15.77 -34.34
CA ALA A 208 -21.18 14.50 -35.01
C ALA A 208 -22.63 13.98 -34.87
N GLY A 209 -23.52 14.72 -34.20
CA GLY A 209 -24.93 14.34 -33.99
C GLY A 209 -25.19 13.41 -32.80
N ASP A 210 -24.16 13.08 -32.00
CA ASP A 210 -24.31 12.26 -30.80
C ASP A 210 -24.69 13.13 -29.59
N THR A 211 -25.88 12.86 -29.05
CA THR A 211 -26.49 13.61 -27.93
C THR A 211 -26.46 12.84 -26.61
N SER A 212 -25.84 11.66 -26.59
CA SER A 212 -25.74 10.83 -25.39
C SER A 212 -24.70 11.37 -24.41
N THR A 213 -24.98 11.27 -23.11
CA THR A 213 -24.08 11.77 -22.07
C THR A 213 -22.72 11.05 -22.14
N LEU A 214 -21.63 11.82 -22.10
CA LEU A 214 -20.26 11.28 -22.11
C LEU A 214 -20.05 10.31 -20.94
N GLY A 215 -19.32 9.21 -21.15
CA GLY A 215 -19.13 8.14 -20.15
C GLY A 215 -20.26 7.09 -20.13
N SER A 216 -21.29 7.23 -20.97
CA SER A 216 -22.31 6.19 -21.14
C SER A 216 -21.69 4.85 -21.55
N LYS A 217 -22.03 3.79 -20.81
CA LYS A 217 -21.51 2.41 -20.98
C LYS A 217 -20.01 2.23 -20.63
N GLU A 218 -19.35 3.26 -20.11
CA GLU A 218 -17.95 3.18 -19.68
C GLU A 218 -17.80 2.82 -18.19
N GLY A 219 -18.85 2.98 -17.37
CA GLY A 219 -18.81 2.58 -15.96
C GLY A 219 -17.83 3.43 -15.13
N SER A 220 -17.06 2.80 -14.23
CA SER A 220 -16.10 3.47 -13.35
C SER A 220 -14.83 3.96 -14.05
N ILE A 221 -14.47 3.37 -15.19
CA ILE A 221 -13.25 3.73 -15.93
C ILE A 221 -13.36 5.09 -16.64
N ALA A 222 -14.59 5.59 -16.84
CA ALA A 222 -14.87 6.79 -17.62
C ALA A 222 -14.01 7.98 -17.20
N ALA A 223 -13.94 8.25 -15.89
CA ALA A 223 -13.15 9.34 -15.32
C ALA A 223 -11.65 9.09 -15.46
N ILE A 224 -11.20 7.88 -15.12
CA ILE A 224 -9.78 7.54 -15.17
C ILE A 224 -9.24 7.65 -16.59
N LYS A 225 -9.96 7.17 -17.60
CA LYS A 225 -9.55 7.28 -18.99
C LYS A 225 -9.26 8.74 -19.41
N ARG A 226 -10.05 9.71 -18.94
CA ARG A 226 -9.83 11.13 -19.24
C ARG A 226 -8.68 11.69 -18.40
N ILE A 227 -8.55 11.27 -17.13
CA ILE A 227 -7.42 11.66 -16.28
C ILE A 227 -6.09 11.24 -16.94
N LEU A 228 -6.03 10.00 -17.42
CA LEU A 228 -4.85 9.49 -18.15
C LEU A 228 -4.60 10.27 -19.45
N SER A 229 -5.66 10.73 -20.14
CA SER A 229 -5.51 11.54 -21.35
C SER A 229 -4.92 12.92 -21.04
N VAL A 230 -5.40 13.59 -19.99
CA VAL A 230 -4.80 14.86 -19.52
C VAL A 230 -3.34 14.64 -19.14
N MET A 231 -3.03 13.57 -18.41
CA MET A 231 -1.65 13.26 -17.99
C MET A 231 -0.71 12.96 -19.18
N GLU A 232 -1.21 12.48 -20.31
CA GLU A 232 -0.42 12.32 -21.55
C GLU A 232 -0.12 13.66 -22.22
N GLU A 233 -1.08 14.59 -22.19
CA GLU A 233 -0.94 15.93 -22.78
C GLU A 233 -0.09 16.88 -21.90
N MET A 234 -0.04 16.62 -20.59
CA MET A 234 0.86 17.30 -19.64
C MET A 234 2.32 16.90 -19.92
N HIS A 235 2.96 17.62 -20.85
CA HIS A 235 4.38 17.41 -21.18
C HIS A 235 5.31 17.76 -20.01
N LYS A 236 5.93 16.74 -19.40
CA LYS A 236 7.00 16.80 -18.37
C LYS A 236 6.72 17.56 -17.06
N ASP A 237 5.68 18.39 -16.99
CA ASP A 237 5.30 19.07 -15.76
C ASP A 237 4.73 18.06 -14.76
N GLU A 238 5.43 17.86 -13.64
CA GLU A 238 4.95 17.00 -12.56
C GLU A 238 3.72 17.63 -11.90
N LEU A 239 2.74 16.80 -11.56
CA LEU A 239 1.61 17.26 -10.75
C LEU A 239 2.14 17.84 -9.43
N PRO A 240 1.68 19.04 -9.01
CA PRO A 240 2.07 19.61 -7.73
C PRO A 240 1.81 18.64 -6.58
N ALA A 241 2.74 18.58 -5.62
CA ALA A 241 2.58 17.78 -4.42
C ALA A 241 1.29 18.16 -3.69
N GLY A 242 0.50 17.16 -3.25
CA GLY A 242 -0.78 17.39 -2.61
C GLY A 242 -1.95 17.64 -3.56
N THR A 243 -1.77 17.47 -4.88
CA THR A 243 -2.88 17.49 -5.84
C THR A 243 -3.84 16.32 -5.57
N SER A 244 -5.07 16.58 -5.18
CA SER A 244 -6.17 15.60 -5.07
C SER A 244 -7.30 15.97 -6.03
N LEU A 245 -8.06 14.98 -6.50
CA LEU A 245 -9.24 15.18 -7.36
C LEU A 245 -10.50 14.66 -6.66
N PHE A 246 -11.46 15.54 -6.43
CA PHE A 246 -12.77 15.22 -5.87
C PHE A 246 -13.78 15.02 -7.00
N VAL A 247 -14.36 13.82 -7.05
CA VAL A 247 -15.39 13.43 -8.00
C VAL A 247 -16.75 13.54 -7.29
N TRP A 248 -17.51 14.58 -7.63
CA TRP A 248 -18.83 14.84 -7.09
C TRP A 248 -19.87 14.15 -7.97
N ARG A 249 -20.29 12.94 -7.56
CA ARG A 249 -21.28 12.15 -8.29
C ARG A 249 -22.68 12.48 -7.78
N PHE A 250 -23.56 12.92 -8.66
CA PHE A 250 -24.89 13.37 -8.29
C PHE A 250 -25.99 12.81 -9.20
N SER A 251 -27.20 12.77 -8.65
CA SER A 251 -28.45 12.51 -9.37
C SER A 251 -29.46 13.56 -8.97
N ASN A 252 -30.25 14.07 -9.93
CA ASN A 252 -31.38 14.95 -9.68
C ASN A 252 -32.70 14.35 -10.18
N SER A 253 -32.76 13.01 -10.34
CA SER A 253 -33.90 12.28 -10.90
C SER A 253 -34.94 11.86 -9.84
N GLY A 254 -36.14 11.47 -10.29
CA GLY A 254 -37.39 11.34 -9.52
C GLY A 254 -37.42 10.41 -8.31
N THR A 255 -36.33 9.71 -7.96
CA THR A 255 -36.19 8.97 -6.69
C THR A 255 -35.64 9.83 -5.54
N GLY A 256 -35.28 11.08 -5.82
CA GLY A 256 -34.69 12.02 -4.87
C GLY A 256 -33.28 12.45 -5.28
N PRO A 257 -32.88 13.70 -5.01
CA PRO A 257 -31.52 14.16 -5.20
C PRO A 257 -30.56 13.41 -4.27
N ASP A 258 -29.41 13.04 -4.82
CA ASP A 258 -28.33 12.37 -4.09
C ASP A 258 -26.99 12.92 -4.59
N CYS A 259 -26.02 13.03 -3.68
CA CYS A 259 -24.67 13.49 -3.99
C CYS A 259 -23.66 12.72 -3.15
N GLU A 260 -22.70 12.10 -3.82
CA GLU A 260 -21.59 11.36 -3.24
C GLU A 260 -20.28 11.99 -3.69
N ILE A 261 -19.38 12.27 -2.76
CA ILE A 261 -18.04 12.78 -3.06
C ILE A 261 -17.05 11.63 -2.91
N ARG A 262 -16.21 11.43 -3.92
CA ARG A 262 -15.08 10.50 -3.84
C ARG A 262 -13.79 11.22 -4.15
N GLU A 263 -12.80 11.05 -3.29
CA GLU A 263 -11.46 11.56 -3.53
C GLU A 263 -10.62 10.53 -4.31
N ILE A 264 -9.88 11.01 -5.31
CA ILE A 264 -8.70 10.34 -5.85
C ILE A 264 -7.50 11.09 -5.27
N PRO A 265 -6.78 10.49 -4.31
CA PRO A 265 -5.78 11.21 -3.53
C PRO A 265 -4.48 11.38 -4.32
N SER A 266 -3.64 12.31 -3.85
CA SER A 266 -2.38 12.68 -4.50
C SER A 266 -1.44 11.51 -4.84
N PRO A 267 -1.21 10.51 -3.97
CA PRO A 267 -0.36 9.37 -4.32
C PRO A 267 -0.86 8.60 -5.55
N ALA A 268 -2.18 8.48 -5.72
CA ALA A 268 -2.77 7.83 -6.88
C ALA A 268 -2.55 8.64 -8.15
N LEU A 269 -2.81 9.95 -8.12
CA LEU A 269 -2.61 10.81 -9.30
C LEU A 269 -1.14 10.88 -9.73
N VAL A 270 -0.21 11.03 -8.79
CA VAL A 270 1.24 11.05 -9.06
C VAL A 270 1.68 9.73 -9.68
N PHE A 271 1.22 8.59 -9.14
CA PHE A 271 1.55 7.30 -9.71
C PHE A 271 0.98 7.11 -11.12
N LEU A 272 -0.28 7.49 -11.35
CA LEU A 272 -0.92 7.39 -12.68
C LEU A 272 -0.15 8.23 -13.70
N GLN A 273 0.26 9.45 -13.35
CA GLN A 273 1.06 10.30 -14.23
C GLN A 273 2.39 9.62 -14.59
N LYS A 274 3.12 9.12 -13.59
CA LYS A 274 4.39 8.41 -13.82
C LYS A 274 4.21 7.18 -14.70
N ALA A 275 3.19 6.37 -14.44
CA ALA A 275 2.94 5.16 -15.22
C ALA A 275 2.54 5.49 -16.66
N VAL A 276 1.77 6.56 -16.88
CA VAL A 276 1.45 7.10 -18.21
C VAL A 276 2.70 7.58 -18.96
N GLN A 277 3.58 8.35 -18.31
CA GLN A 277 4.84 8.81 -18.89
C GLN A 277 5.76 7.65 -19.34
N HIS A 278 5.59 6.48 -18.71
CA HIS A 278 6.30 5.25 -19.04
C HIS A 278 5.59 4.37 -20.09
N GLY A 279 4.44 4.82 -20.61
CA GLY A 279 3.67 4.13 -21.64
C GLY A 279 2.73 3.04 -21.12
N CYS A 280 2.37 3.05 -19.83
CA CYS A 280 1.51 2.04 -19.21
C CYS A 280 0.00 2.36 -19.27
N ARG A 281 -0.43 3.39 -20.01
CA ARG A 281 -1.84 3.86 -20.05
C ARG A 281 -2.84 2.73 -20.30
N LYS A 282 -2.70 2.01 -21.41
CA LYS A 282 -3.66 0.97 -21.82
C LYS A 282 -3.77 -0.14 -20.76
N GLU A 283 -2.64 -0.48 -20.15
CA GLU A 283 -2.60 -1.53 -19.14
C GLU A 283 -3.27 -1.10 -17.83
N ILE A 284 -3.11 0.16 -17.43
CA ILE A 284 -3.85 0.74 -16.30
C ILE A 284 -5.35 0.69 -16.57
N GLU A 285 -5.77 1.06 -17.79
CA GLU A 285 -7.18 0.97 -18.21
C GLU A 285 -7.70 -0.47 -18.08
N ASP A 286 -6.95 -1.46 -18.60
CA ASP A 286 -7.31 -2.88 -18.55
C ASP A 286 -7.38 -3.44 -17.12
N VAL A 287 -6.52 -2.94 -16.23
CA VAL A 287 -6.49 -3.30 -14.80
C VAL A 287 -7.72 -2.74 -14.08
N ILE A 288 -7.99 -1.45 -14.22
CA ILE A 288 -9.11 -0.79 -13.52
C ILE A 288 -10.45 -1.33 -14.02
N ALA A 289 -10.56 -1.71 -15.30
CA ALA A 289 -11.75 -2.35 -15.84
C ALA A 289 -12.10 -3.69 -15.15
N LYS A 290 -11.13 -4.33 -14.48
CA LYS A 290 -11.33 -5.58 -13.73
C LYS A 290 -11.73 -5.34 -12.27
N ASP A 291 -11.71 -4.11 -11.77
CA ASP A 291 -12.07 -3.80 -10.40
C ASP A 291 -13.55 -4.13 -10.13
N ARG A 292 -13.77 -5.05 -9.17
CA ARG A 292 -15.11 -5.45 -8.71
C ARG A 292 -15.37 -5.05 -7.27
N ASN A 293 -14.33 -5.07 -6.44
CA ASN A 293 -14.42 -4.72 -5.03
C ASN A 293 -13.81 -3.31 -4.82
N PRO A 294 -14.60 -2.31 -4.40
CA PRO A 294 -14.08 -0.98 -4.12
C PRO A 294 -12.92 -0.97 -3.13
N GLU A 295 -12.96 -1.78 -2.07
CA GLU A 295 -11.94 -1.80 -1.00
C GLU A 295 -10.54 -2.18 -1.52
N TYR A 296 -10.50 -3.10 -2.48
CA TYR A 296 -9.28 -3.64 -3.12
C TYR A 296 -9.16 -3.18 -4.57
N SER A 297 -9.80 -2.06 -4.92
CA SER A 297 -9.65 -1.44 -6.25
C SER A 297 -8.23 -0.90 -6.43
N PHE A 298 -7.78 -0.80 -7.67
CA PHE A 298 -6.41 -0.40 -7.99
C PHE A 298 -6.02 0.93 -7.34
N LEU A 299 -6.89 1.94 -7.45
CA LEU A 299 -6.67 3.27 -6.88
C LEU A 299 -6.63 3.25 -5.34
N ASN A 300 -7.46 2.41 -4.71
CA ASN A 300 -7.46 2.28 -3.26
C ASN A 300 -6.21 1.55 -2.76
N CYS A 301 -5.73 0.53 -3.48
CA CYS A 301 -4.47 -0.12 -3.15
C CYS A 301 -3.28 0.84 -3.28
N ILE A 302 -3.27 1.69 -4.32
CA ILE A 302 -2.26 2.76 -4.46
C ILE A 302 -2.31 3.71 -3.26
N SER A 303 -3.51 4.18 -2.93
CA SER A 303 -3.72 5.15 -1.85
C SER A 303 -3.29 4.62 -0.48
N LYS A 304 -3.47 3.32 -0.24
CA LYS A 304 -3.11 2.64 1.01
C LYS A 304 -1.67 2.11 1.02
N GLY A 305 -0.93 2.18 -0.08
CA GLY A 305 0.39 1.55 -0.19
C GLY A 305 0.33 0.01 -0.11
N THR A 306 -0.81 -0.60 -0.44
CA THR A 306 -1.00 -2.06 -0.33
C THR A 306 -0.81 -2.77 -1.66
N ASP A 307 -0.58 -4.08 -1.61
CA ASP A 307 -0.45 -4.91 -2.82
C ASP A 307 -1.76 -4.95 -3.62
N TYR A 308 -1.65 -5.16 -4.93
CA TYR A 308 -2.81 -5.32 -5.80
C TYR A 308 -2.73 -6.63 -6.59
N SER A 309 -3.75 -7.48 -6.44
CA SER A 309 -3.70 -8.88 -6.87
C SER A 309 -3.69 -9.05 -8.40
N PHE A 310 -4.31 -8.14 -9.16
CA PHE A 310 -4.31 -8.20 -10.63
C PHE A 310 -3.02 -7.65 -11.27
N LEU A 311 -1.96 -7.39 -10.48
CA LEU A 311 -0.62 -7.26 -11.04
C LEU A 311 0.00 -8.61 -11.39
N TYR A 312 -0.41 -9.67 -10.68
CA TYR A 312 0.23 -10.97 -10.73
C TYR A 312 -0.46 -11.92 -11.72
N PRO A 313 0.27 -12.93 -12.22
CA PRO A 313 -0.30 -14.01 -13.00
C PRO A 313 -1.41 -14.75 -12.22
N PHE A 314 -2.58 -14.91 -12.84
CA PHE A 314 -3.70 -15.67 -12.30
C PHE A 314 -4.50 -16.37 -13.40
N LYS A 315 -4.62 -17.71 -13.29
CA LYS A 315 -5.30 -18.55 -14.29
C LYS A 315 -4.73 -18.33 -15.69
N LYS A 316 -5.51 -17.75 -16.60
CA LYS A 316 -5.14 -17.45 -18.00
C LYS A 316 -4.60 -16.03 -18.18
N PHE A 317 -4.63 -15.21 -17.13
CA PHE A 317 -4.09 -13.86 -17.16
C PHE A 317 -2.63 -13.90 -16.71
N ASN A 318 -1.72 -13.42 -17.56
CA ASN A 318 -0.28 -13.48 -17.28
C ASN A 318 0.19 -12.44 -16.26
N GLY A 319 -0.68 -11.53 -15.80
CA GLY A 319 -0.27 -10.37 -15.01
C GLY A 319 -0.10 -9.15 -15.89
N VAL A 320 0.40 -8.07 -15.28
CA VAL A 320 0.78 -6.85 -16.00
C VAL A 320 2.22 -6.94 -16.50
N SER A 321 2.61 -6.04 -17.41
CA SER A 321 3.96 -5.90 -17.95
C SER A 321 5.00 -5.65 -16.87
N SER A 322 6.24 -6.06 -17.14
CA SER A 322 7.39 -5.88 -16.22
C SER A 322 7.55 -4.43 -15.80
N LYS A 323 7.24 -3.51 -16.71
CA LYS A 323 7.26 -2.08 -16.49
C LYS A 323 6.25 -1.60 -15.45
N LEU A 324 4.95 -1.89 -15.63
CA LEU A 324 3.93 -1.46 -14.68
C LEU A 324 4.12 -2.16 -13.32
N PHE A 325 4.48 -3.44 -13.34
CA PHE A 325 4.80 -4.20 -12.13
C PHE A 325 5.93 -3.54 -11.34
N PHE A 326 7.07 -3.28 -11.99
CA PHE A 326 8.22 -2.63 -11.35
C PHE A 326 7.87 -1.26 -10.79
N LEU A 327 7.20 -0.40 -11.57
CA LEU A 327 6.76 0.91 -11.10
C LEU A 327 5.86 0.81 -9.87
N TYR A 328 4.89 -0.11 -9.87
CA TYR A 328 4.00 -0.28 -8.72
C TYR A 328 4.76 -0.75 -7.47
N GLN A 329 5.58 -1.80 -7.62
CA GLN A 329 6.31 -2.35 -6.47
C GLN A 329 7.32 -1.35 -5.89
N THR A 330 7.94 -0.51 -6.72
CA THR A 330 8.93 0.46 -6.25
C THR A 330 8.31 1.74 -5.69
N TYR A 331 7.33 2.33 -6.38
CA TYR A 331 6.76 3.62 -5.98
C TYR A 331 5.63 3.51 -4.95
N ILE A 332 4.85 2.43 -4.98
CA ILE A 332 3.69 2.25 -4.09
C ILE A 332 4.04 1.33 -2.92
N ARG A 333 4.72 0.22 -3.19
CA ARG A 333 5.09 -0.76 -2.16
C ARG A 333 6.46 -0.51 -1.54
N HIS A 334 7.21 0.47 -2.06
CA HIS A 334 8.56 0.81 -1.61
C HIS A 334 9.54 -0.37 -1.60
N ILE A 335 9.32 -1.35 -2.48
CA ILE A 335 10.20 -2.51 -2.65
C ILE A 335 11.48 -2.05 -3.32
N ASN A 336 12.61 -2.48 -2.76
CA ASN A 336 13.91 -2.17 -3.31
C ASN A 336 14.06 -2.76 -4.73
N PRO A 337 14.46 -1.97 -5.74
CA PRO A 337 14.73 -2.47 -7.10
C PRO A 337 15.67 -3.68 -7.12
N ALA A 338 16.67 -3.72 -6.22
CA ALA A 338 17.59 -4.84 -6.11
C ALA A 338 16.87 -6.15 -5.75
N SER A 339 15.84 -6.11 -4.90
CA SER A 339 15.03 -7.28 -4.53
C SER A 339 14.26 -7.82 -5.73
N LEU A 340 13.68 -6.93 -6.56
CA LEU A 340 12.99 -7.34 -7.80
C LEU A 340 13.97 -7.95 -8.80
N LYS A 341 15.17 -7.39 -8.92
CA LYS A 341 16.25 -7.94 -9.75
C LYS A 341 16.69 -9.33 -9.30
N THR A 342 16.82 -9.53 -7.98
CA THR A 342 17.07 -10.85 -7.39
C THR A 342 15.96 -11.85 -7.73
N ALA A 343 14.69 -11.44 -7.63
CA ALA A 343 13.55 -12.31 -7.95
C ALA A 343 13.55 -12.72 -9.43
N HIS A 344 13.84 -11.78 -10.33
CA HIS A 344 14.01 -12.05 -11.77
C HIS A 344 15.17 -13.02 -12.03
N LYS A 345 16.34 -12.80 -11.41
CA LYS A 345 17.52 -13.67 -11.51
C LYS A 345 17.22 -15.12 -11.09
N ILE A 346 16.45 -15.31 -10.02
CA ILE A 346 16.01 -16.63 -9.56
C ILE A 346 15.08 -17.29 -10.59
N ALA A 347 14.13 -16.53 -11.16
CA ALA A 347 13.21 -17.05 -12.18
C ALA A 347 13.95 -17.48 -13.47
N GLU A 348 14.87 -16.67 -13.96
CA GLU A 348 15.73 -16.98 -15.12
C GLU A 348 16.54 -18.25 -14.89
N TYR A 349 17.18 -18.37 -13.72
CA TYR A 349 17.96 -19.56 -13.42
C TYR A 349 17.08 -20.80 -13.28
N ALA A 350 15.89 -20.68 -12.69
CA ALA A 350 14.92 -21.78 -12.65
C ALA A 350 14.51 -22.22 -14.05
N LYS A 351 14.27 -21.28 -14.98
CA LYS A 351 13.95 -21.61 -16.37
C LYS A 351 15.06 -22.41 -17.05
N SER A 352 16.32 -22.14 -16.72
CA SER A 352 17.47 -22.84 -17.29
C SER A 352 17.67 -24.28 -16.75
N LYS A 353 17.03 -24.63 -15.63
CA LYS A 353 17.25 -25.92 -14.94
C LYS A 353 16.07 -26.87 -14.97
N PHE A 354 14.85 -26.36 -15.03
CA PHE A 354 13.65 -27.17 -15.13
C PHE A 354 13.20 -27.31 -16.57
N ASP A 355 12.62 -28.45 -16.93
CA ASP A 355 11.96 -28.56 -18.23
C ASP A 355 10.73 -27.63 -18.30
N ARG A 356 10.18 -27.47 -19.51
CA ARG A 356 9.05 -26.56 -19.71
C ARG A 356 7.85 -26.87 -18.82
N LYS A 357 7.47 -28.14 -18.67
CA LYS A 357 6.28 -28.55 -17.89
C LYS A 357 6.52 -28.37 -16.41
N GLU A 358 7.70 -28.73 -15.93
CA GLU A 358 8.12 -28.56 -14.54
C GLU A 358 8.15 -27.08 -14.14
N PHE A 359 8.75 -26.24 -14.99
CA PHE A 359 8.83 -24.80 -14.77
C PHE A 359 7.44 -24.14 -14.73
N GLU A 360 6.57 -24.47 -15.69
CA GLU A 360 5.19 -23.99 -15.72
C GLU A 360 4.40 -24.48 -14.49
N SER A 361 4.62 -25.71 -14.03
CA SER A 361 4.01 -26.24 -12.81
C SER A 361 4.48 -25.51 -11.56
N LEU A 362 5.80 -25.23 -11.48
CA LEU A 362 6.41 -24.50 -10.38
C LEU A 362 5.83 -23.09 -10.26
N GLY A 363 5.66 -22.37 -11.38
CA GLY A 363 5.19 -20.98 -11.39
C GLY A 363 3.74 -20.77 -10.93
N LYS A 364 2.84 -21.77 -11.03
CA LYS A 364 1.38 -21.57 -10.81
C LYS A 364 1.02 -21.08 -9.41
N ASP A 365 1.69 -21.59 -8.38
CA ASP A 365 1.30 -21.48 -6.96
C ASP A 365 2.51 -21.54 -6.02
N ILE A 366 3.73 -21.23 -6.51
CA ILE A 366 4.96 -21.10 -5.69
C ILE A 366 4.78 -20.14 -4.50
N ASP A 367 3.87 -19.18 -4.59
CA ASP A 367 3.53 -18.25 -3.50
C ASP A 367 2.82 -18.92 -2.30
N ARG A 368 2.31 -20.15 -2.47
CA ARG A 368 1.50 -20.86 -1.46
C ARG A 368 1.96 -22.29 -1.20
N ASP A 369 2.55 -22.96 -2.19
CA ASP A 369 2.98 -24.36 -2.09
C ASP A 369 4.40 -24.48 -1.50
N PHE A 370 4.47 -25.00 -0.27
CA PHE A 370 5.74 -25.18 0.46
C PHE A 370 6.68 -26.20 -0.20
N ALA A 371 6.17 -27.23 -0.88
CA ALA A 371 7.00 -28.22 -1.57
C ALA A 371 7.70 -27.58 -2.77
N LYS A 372 6.98 -26.74 -3.52
CA LYS A 372 7.52 -25.93 -4.61
C LYS A 372 8.54 -24.90 -4.12
N GLN A 373 8.25 -24.22 -3.01
CA GLN A 373 9.20 -23.30 -2.38
C GLN A 373 10.50 -24.02 -1.99
N ASN A 374 10.41 -25.22 -1.44
CA ASN A 374 11.59 -26.02 -1.10
C ASN A 374 12.36 -26.51 -2.32
N ALA A 375 11.68 -26.83 -3.43
CA ALA A 375 12.35 -27.13 -4.69
C ALA A 375 13.17 -25.93 -5.18
N LEU A 376 12.61 -24.73 -5.12
CA LEU A 376 13.32 -23.51 -5.50
C LEU A 376 14.42 -23.13 -4.50
N ARG A 377 14.22 -23.35 -3.19
CA ARG A 377 15.29 -23.17 -2.18
C ARG A 377 16.51 -24.04 -2.45
N ARG A 378 16.32 -25.29 -2.89
CA ARG A 378 17.45 -26.14 -3.31
C ARG A 378 18.19 -25.53 -4.49
N LEU A 379 17.47 -24.96 -5.45
CA LEU A 379 18.06 -24.26 -6.58
C LEU A 379 18.84 -23.01 -6.14
N ILE A 380 18.31 -22.23 -5.21
CA ILE A 380 18.97 -21.04 -4.64
C ILE A 380 20.32 -21.41 -4.01
N VAL A 381 20.42 -22.55 -3.31
CA VAL A 381 21.72 -23.03 -2.78
C VAL A 381 22.70 -23.26 -3.92
N ILE A 382 22.28 -23.93 -5.00
CA ILE A 382 23.13 -24.17 -6.18
C ILE A 382 23.55 -22.83 -6.82
N MET A 383 22.67 -21.83 -6.84
CA MET A 383 23.02 -20.50 -7.34
C MET A 383 24.11 -19.85 -6.49
N VAL A 384 24.06 -19.99 -5.16
CA VAL A 384 25.11 -19.48 -4.26
C VAL A 384 26.41 -20.27 -4.42
N GLU A 385 26.34 -21.59 -4.57
CA GLU A 385 27.50 -22.44 -4.87
C GLU A 385 28.18 -22.00 -6.17
N GLY A 386 27.39 -21.69 -7.21
CA GLY A 386 27.86 -21.23 -8.51
C GLY A 386 28.20 -19.74 -8.59
N LYS A 387 28.14 -18.98 -7.49
CA LYS A 387 28.32 -17.51 -7.45
C LYS A 387 27.37 -16.71 -8.36
N ILE A 388 26.23 -17.33 -8.70
CA ILE A 388 25.15 -16.69 -9.46
C ILE A 388 24.32 -15.84 -8.50
N LEU A 389 24.16 -16.23 -7.24
CA LEU A 389 23.45 -15.45 -6.23
C LEU A 389 24.34 -15.28 -5.01
N SER A 390 24.32 -14.12 -4.37
CA SER A 390 24.96 -13.92 -3.07
C SER A 390 23.97 -14.10 -1.92
N PHE A 391 24.49 -14.37 -0.72
CA PHE A 391 23.67 -14.37 0.50
C PHE A 391 23.01 -13.00 0.73
N GLY A 392 23.72 -11.91 0.44
CA GLY A 392 23.18 -10.54 0.55
C GLY A 392 21.99 -10.29 -0.37
N GLU A 393 22.06 -10.73 -1.63
CA GLU A 393 20.92 -10.67 -2.56
C GLU A 393 19.71 -11.46 -2.05
N TYR A 394 19.94 -12.68 -1.53
CA TYR A 394 18.88 -13.48 -0.92
C TYR A 394 18.21 -12.76 0.26
N MET A 395 19.02 -12.21 1.16
CA MET A 395 18.53 -11.47 2.33
C MET A 395 17.76 -10.22 1.91
N GLY A 396 18.21 -9.48 0.90
CA GLY A 396 17.49 -8.30 0.39
C GLY A 396 16.11 -8.62 -0.21
N LEU A 397 15.89 -9.84 -0.71
CA LEU A 397 14.60 -10.26 -1.23
C LEU A 397 13.70 -10.91 -0.16
N PHE A 398 14.23 -11.83 0.63
CA PHE A 398 13.44 -12.70 1.51
C PHE A 398 13.39 -12.25 2.97
N SER A 399 14.21 -11.29 3.42
CA SER A 399 14.09 -10.79 4.79
C SER A 399 12.82 -9.96 4.93
N ALA A 400 12.05 -10.19 5.99
CA ALA A 400 10.95 -9.31 6.33
C ALA A 400 11.50 -7.94 6.79
N ASP A 401 10.78 -6.86 6.51
CA ASP A 401 11.09 -5.52 7.03
C ASP A 401 10.86 -5.38 8.54
N SER A 402 10.56 -6.49 9.24
CA SER A 402 10.37 -6.49 10.69
C SER A 402 11.67 -6.78 11.43
N ASP A 403 11.77 -6.23 12.64
CA ASP A 403 12.90 -6.48 13.57
C ASP A 403 13.00 -7.96 14.00
N ALA A 404 12.03 -8.79 13.64
CA ALA A 404 12.06 -10.22 13.89
C ALA A 404 12.96 -10.94 12.88
N SER A 405 14.14 -11.35 13.33
CA SER A 405 15.17 -11.98 12.49
C SER A 405 14.78 -13.34 11.83
N ILE A 406 13.58 -13.87 12.07
CA ILE A 406 13.13 -15.20 11.58
C ILE A 406 12.07 -15.08 10.47
N GLY A 407 11.50 -13.89 10.29
CA GLY A 407 10.45 -13.64 9.30
C GLY A 407 10.97 -13.76 7.87
N ILE A 408 10.14 -14.34 6.99
CA ILE A 408 10.34 -14.28 5.53
C ILE A 408 9.35 -13.26 4.98
N ASN A 409 9.83 -12.36 4.13
CA ASN A 409 8.95 -11.57 3.27
C ASN A 409 8.18 -12.52 2.34
N ARG A 410 6.91 -12.77 2.64
CA ARG A 410 6.07 -13.69 1.84
C ARG A 410 5.81 -13.17 0.42
N ASP A 411 5.89 -11.86 0.21
CA ASP A 411 5.72 -11.27 -1.13
C ASP A 411 6.90 -11.61 -2.06
N ALA A 412 8.07 -11.98 -1.51
CA ALA A 412 9.20 -12.46 -2.31
C ALA A 412 8.82 -13.61 -3.25
N TRP A 413 7.99 -14.54 -2.78
CA TRP A 413 7.50 -15.65 -3.61
C TRP A 413 6.55 -15.18 -4.70
N LYS A 414 5.75 -14.13 -4.46
CA LYS A 414 4.92 -13.51 -5.49
C LYS A 414 5.76 -12.82 -6.56
N PHE A 415 6.87 -12.19 -6.17
CA PHE A 415 7.79 -11.55 -7.12
C PHE A 415 8.49 -12.58 -8.00
N VAL A 416 8.97 -13.68 -7.40
CA VAL A 416 9.53 -14.80 -8.15
C VAL A 416 8.48 -15.40 -9.09
N LYS A 417 7.26 -15.65 -8.60
CA LYS A 417 6.12 -16.12 -9.41
C LYS A 417 5.85 -15.22 -10.61
N TYR A 418 5.86 -13.91 -10.38
CA TYR A 418 5.63 -12.91 -11.41
C TYR A 418 6.67 -13.04 -12.54
N TYR A 419 7.96 -13.04 -12.20
CA TYR A 419 9.03 -13.14 -13.20
C TYR A 419 9.12 -14.51 -13.86
N MET A 420 8.66 -15.58 -13.19
CA MET A 420 8.53 -16.88 -13.86
C MET A 420 7.54 -16.86 -15.03
N HIS A 421 6.60 -15.93 -15.05
CA HIS A 421 5.68 -15.74 -16.18
C HIS A 421 6.13 -14.67 -17.18
N HIS A 422 7.18 -13.90 -16.85
CA HIS A 422 7.75 -12.80 -17.65
C HIS A 422 9.26 -12.99 -17.85
N ILE A 423 9.66 -14.20 -18.23
CA ILE A 423 11.05 -14.55 -18.52
C ILE A 423 11.58 -13.68 -19.67
N GLY A 424 12.80 -13.19 -19.52
CA GLY A 424 13.48 -12.30 -20.46
C GLY A 424 13.05 -10.82 -20.38
N GLU A 425 12.05 -10.49 -19.56
CA GLU A 425 11.55 -9.13 -19.40
C GLU A 425 11.89 -8.58 -18.01
N PHE A 426 12.91 -7.72 -17.95
CA PHE A 426 13.20 -6.93 -16.75
C PHE A 426 13.21 -5.44 -17.09
N TYR A 427 12.44 -4.68 -16.34
CA TYR A 427 12.40 -3.23 -16.43
C TYR A 427 13.14 -2.64 -15.23
N GLU A 428 14.07 -1.72 -15.48
CA GLU A 428 14.84 -1.00 -14.46
C GLU A 428 14.83 0.49 -14.82
N THR A 429 14.60 1.35 -13.84
CA THR A 429 14.78 2.80 -13.97
C THR A 429 16.21 3.16 -13.54
N GLU A 430 16.70 4.35 -13.92
CA GLU A 430 18.03 4.85 -13.49
C GLU A 430 18.17 5.09 -11.97
N GLN A 431 17.16 4.76 -11.17
CA GLN A 431 17.22 4.91 -9.72
C GLN A 431 18.31 4.00 -9.13
N LYS A 432 19.34 4.62 -8.54
CA LYS A 432 20.38 3.90 -7.80
C LYS A 432 19.75 3.10 -6.66
N SER A 433 19.93 1.79 -6.70
CA SER A 433 19.56 0.91 -5.61
C SER A 433 20.40 1.23 -4.38
N ILE A 434 19.74 1.57 -3.27
CA ILE A 434 20.40 1.61 -1.96
C ILE A 434 20.23 0.20 -1.39
N ILE A 435 21.31 -0.59 -1.40
CA ILE A 435 21.34 -1.84 -0.64
C ILE A 435 21.39 -1.41 0.83
N ARG A 436 20.27 -1.55 1.55
CA ARG A 436 20.26 -1.31 3.00
C ARG A 436 21.13 -2.37 3.67
N ASN A 437 22.06 -1.94 4.51
CA ASN A 437 22.70 -2.83 5.48
C ASN A 437 21.64 -3.16 6.53
N TYR A 438 21.14 -4.39 6.53
CA TYR A 438 20.14 -4.83 7.51
C TYR A 438 20.83 -5.02 8.87
N GLU A 439 20.49 -4.23 9.89
CA GLU A 439 21.08 -4.34 11.24
C GLU A 439 20.91 -5.74 11.85
N ASN A 440 19.78 -6.42 11.57
CA ASN A 440 19.57 -7.81 11.96
C ASN A 440 20.41 -8.84 11.18
N SER A 441 20.97 -8.45 10.03
CA SER A 441 21.97 -9.28 9.36
C SER A 441 23.24 -9.38 10.19
N ASP A 442 23.52 -8.44 11.10
CA ASP A 442 24.73 -8.48 11.93
C ASP A 442 24.68 -9.61 12.95
N ARG A 443 23.55 -9.86 13.63
CA ARG A 443 23.45 -10.94 14.62
C ARG A 443 23.45 -12.33 13.97
N ILE A 444 22.73 -12.49 12.86
CA ILE A 444 22.76 -13.74 12.07
C ILE A 444 24.19 -13.99 11.57
N SER A 445 24.84 -12.97 11.01
CA SER A 445 26.21 -13.06 10.50
C SER A 445 27.19 -13.39 11.62
N TYR A 446 27.06 -12.76 12.79
CA TYR A 446 27.89 -13.02 13.97
C TYR A 446 27.77 -14.46 14.47
N VAL A 447 26.55 -14.92 14.78
CA VAL A 447 26.33 -16.29 15.29
C VAL A 447 26.78 -17.31 14.25
N GLY A 448 26.46 -17.08 12.98
CA GLY A 448 26.92 -17.94 11.89
C GLY A 448 28.44 -17.95 11.74
N ALA A 449 29.12 -16.80 11.86
CA ALA A 449 30.58 -16.68 11.77
C ALA A 449 31.27 -17.41 12.93
N VAL A 450 30.78 -17.25 14.16
CA VAL A 450 31.33 -17.93 15.33
C VAL A 450 31.18 -19.44 15.21
N ILE A 451 29.99 -19.95 14.83
CA ILE A 451 29.77 -21.38 14.65
C ILE A 451 30.66 -21.93 13.53
N PHE A 452 30.75 -21.22 12.40
CA PHE A 452 31.61 -21.59 11.28
C PHE A 452 33.07 -21.68 11.70
N ASN A 453 33.61 -20.61 12.28
CA ASN A 453 35.01 -20.52 12.72
C ASN A 453 35.32 -21.56 13.80
N SER A 454 34.41 -21.81 14.75
CA SER A 454 34.62 -22.83 15.78
C SER A 454 34.77 -24.24 15.19
N ILE A 455 34.11 -24.55 14.08
CA ILE A 455 34.16 -25.90 13.48
C ILE A 455 35.30 -25.98 12.46
N VAL A 456 35.50 -24.94 11.66
CA VAL A 456 36.58 -24.88 10.65
C VAL A 456 37.96 -24.86 11.31
N ASN A 457 38.14 -24.11 12.40
CA ASN A 457 39.43 -24.08 13.11
C ASN A 457 39.75 -25.42 13.80
N ASP A 458 38.73 -26.19 14.18
CA ASP A 458 38.87 -27.50 14.84
C ASP A 458 39.08 -28.64 13.82
N LYS A 459 38.38 -28.59 12.68
CA LYS A 459 38.25 -29.75 11.77
C LYS A 459 38.58 -29.46 10.29
N GLY A 460 38.81 -28.20 9.93
CA GLY A 460 39.01 -27.77 8.54
C GLY A 460 37.72 -27.60 7.74
N ILE A 461 37.84 -26.90 6.60
CA ILE A 461 36.72 -26.56 5.70
C ILE A 461 36.07 -27.80 5.09
N GLU A 462 36.87 -28.79 4.66
CA GLU A 462 36.35 -30.03 4.05
C GLU A 462 35.47 -30.80 5.04
N LYS A 463 35.89 -30.88 6.30
CA LYS A 463 35.10 -31.54 7.34
C LYS A 463 33.85 -30.74 7.69
N PHE A 464 33.92 -29.41 7.65
CA PHE A 464 32.74 -28.55 7.80
C PHE A 464 31.69 -28.86 6.72
N GLN A 465 32.09 -28.98 5.45
CA GLN A 465 31.19 -29.35 4.35
C GLN A 465 30.51 -30.70 4.61
N GLN A 466 31.30 -31.74 4.94
CA GLN A 466 30.79 -33.10 5.18
C GLN A 466 29.90 -33.21 6.43
N THR A 467 30.19 -32.47 7.50
CA THR A 467 29.53 -32.65 8.81
C THR A 467 28.46 -31.61 9.11
N VAL A 468 28.41 -30.51 8.36
CA VAL A 468 27.44 -29.43 8.57
C VAL A 468 26.61 -29.21 7.30
N LEU A 469 27.23 -28.83 6.17
CA LEU A 469 26.47 -28.46 4.97
C LEU A 469 25.70 -29.64 4.35
N GLU A 470 26.34 -30.80 4.20
CA GLU A 470 25.69 -32.01 3.67
C GLU A 470 24.53 -32.50 4.58
N PRO A 471 24.72 -32.63 5.92
CA PRO A 471 23.62 -32.93 6.83
C PRO A 471 22.49 -31.90 6.84
N LEU A 472 22.79 -30.60 6.73
CA LEU A 472 21.76 -29.56 6.55
C LEU A 472 20.98 -29.76 5.25
N ALA A 473 21.68 -30.08 4.16
CA ALA A 473 21.04 -30.35 2.87
C ALA A 473 20.05 -31.52 2.92
N ARG A 474 20.35 -32.52 3.75
CA ARG A 474 19.51 -33.71 4.00
C ARG A 474 18.50 -33.53 5.14
N GLY A 475 18.40 -32.34 5.74
CA GLY A 475 17.49 -32.08 6.88
C GLY A 475 17.85 -32.84 8.17
N LYS A 476 19.08 -33.35 8.29
CA LYS A 476 19.54 -34.09 9.48
C LYS A 476 19.95 -33.18 10.64
N LEU A 477 20.23 -31.91 10.36
CA LEU A 477 20.51 -30.90 11.38
C LEU A 477 19.28 -30.00 11.56
N GLY A 478 18.87 -29.83 12.82
CA GLY A 478 17.69 -29.07 13.20
C GLY A 478 17.86 -28.40 14.56
N LEU A 479 16.74 -28.10 15.21
CA LEU A 479 16.69 -27.40 16.51
C LEU A 479 17.65 -27.97 17.58
N PRO A 480 17.70 -29.29 17.85
CA PRO A 480 18.61 -29.83 18.86
C PRO A 480 20.09 -29.60 18.55
N TRP A 481 20.47 -29.64 17.27
CA TRP A 481 21.85 -29.37 16.86
C TRP A 481 22.21 -27.90 17.08
N LEU A 482 21.32 -26.98 16.71
CA LEU A 482 21.57 -25.55 16.86
C LEU A 482 21.66 -25.13 18.33
N ARG A 483 20.79 -25.67 19.20
CA ARG A 483 20.89 -25.46 20.66
C ARG A 483 22.24 -25.92 21.23
N ARG A 484 22.75 -27.08 20.79
CA ARG A 484 24.08 -27.54 21.18
C ARG A 484 25.19 -26.61 20.70
N GLN A 485 25.08 -26.04 19.49
CA GLN A 485 26.03 -25.03 19.04
C GLN A 485 25.97 -23.77 19.89
N PHE A 486 24.78 -23.33 20.32
CA PHE A 486 24.64 -22.20 21.23
C PHE A 486 25.34 -22.45 22.56
N VAL A 487 25.05 -23.58 23.22
CA VAL A 487 25.67 -23.94 24.49
C VAL A 487 27.19 -24.11 24.35
N LYS A 488 27.67 -24.71 23.26
CA LYS A 488 29.11 -24.90 23.01
C LYS A 488 29.84 -23.56 22.88
N ASN A 489 29.27 -22.60 22.14
CA ASN A 489 29.93 -21.32 21.85
C ASN A 489 29.74 -20.28 22.96
N ALA A 490 28.69 -20.40 23.77
CA ALA A 490 28.42 -19.52 24.91
C ALA A 490 29.53 -19.46 25.96
N GLU A 491 30.38 -20.49 26.04
CA GLU A 491 31.53 -20.50 26.95
C GLU A 491 32.62 -19.52 26.52
N LYS A 492 32.79 -19.30 25.21
CA LYS A 492 33.93 -18.56 24.64
C LYS A 492 33.54 -17.19 24.08
N TYR A 493 32.30 -17.04 23.65
CA TYR A 493 31.85 -15.85 22.92
C TYR A 493 30.61 -15.26 23.58
N GLU A 494 30.55 -13.93 23.64
CA GLU A 494 29.32 -13.17 23.93
C GLU A 494 28.29 -13.36 22.81
N GLY A 495 27.04 -12.92 23.00
CA GLY A 495 26.00 -13.04 21.95
C GLY A 495 25.45 -14.47 21.77
N PHE A 496 25.67 -15.35 22.74
CA PHE A 496 25.09 -16.69 22.85
C PHE A 496 24.31 -16.84 24.17
N THR A 497 23.49 -15.84 24.47
CA THR A 497 22.56 -15.84 25.60
C THR A 497 21.19 -16.38 25.18
N TYR A 498 20.29 -16.57 26.15
CA TYR A 498 18.91 -16.90 25.81
C TYR A 498 18.18 -15.73 25.15
N GLU A 499 18.56 -14.48 25.43
CA GLU A 499 18.02 -13.31 24.73
C GLU A 499 18.42 -13.31 23.25
N ASP A 500 19.67 -13.64 22.95
CA ASP A 500 20.13 -13.85 21.57
C ASP A 500 19.32 -14.94 20.88
N TRP A 501 19.09 -16.07 21.58
CA TRP A 501 18.24 -17.14 21.07
C TRP A 501 16.81 -16.68 20.79
N LYS A 502 16.18 -15.93 21.71
CA LYS A 502 14.83 -15.39 21.52
C LYS A 502 14.76 -14.51 20.27
N SER A 503 15.74 -13.62 20.11
CA SER A 503 15.81 -12.73 18.96
C SER A 503 15.98 -13.48 17.63
N LEU A 504 16.67 -14.64 17.64
CA LEU A 504 17.08 -15.41 16.45
C LEU A 504 16.20 -16.60 16.10
N CYS A 505 15.48 -17.17 17.08
CA CYS A 505 14.80 -18.45 16.91
C CYS A 505 13.31 -18.43 17.28
N LEU A 506 12.78 -17.38 17.92
CA LEU A 506 11.37 -17.30 18.29
C LEU A 506 10.54 -16.36 17.40
N ASN A 507 9.42 -16.87 16.90
CA ASN A 507 8.45 -16.05 16.17
C ASN A 507 7.69 -15.09 17.12
N GLU A 508 6.78 -14.29 16.57
CA GLU A 508 5.96 -13.34 17.33
C GLU A 508 5.09 -14.01 18.41
N GLN A 509 4.78 -15.31 18.24
CA GLN A 509 4.03 -16.10 19.21
C GLN A 509 4.94 -16.79 20.25
N GLY A 510 6.23 -16.48 20.29
CA GLY A 510 7.19 -17.10 21.21
C GLY A 510 7.52 -18.56 20.90
N LYS A 511 7.14 -19.07 19.71
CA LYS A 511 7.40 -20.46 19.29
C LYS A 511 8.71 -20.57 18.52
N GLU A 512 9.47 -21.62 18.83
CA GLU A 512 10.73 -21.92 18.14
C GLU A 512 10.52 -22.29 16.67
N SER A 513 11.16 -21.53 15.79
CA SER A 513 11.21 -21.77 14.35
C SER A 513 12.62 -21.50 13.83
N VAL A 514 13.38 -22.58 13.60
CA VAL A 514 14.80 -22.49 13.20
C VAL A 514 15.04 -22.84 11.73
N SER A 515 14.02 -23.29 11.00
CA SER A 515 14.17 -23.79 9.63
C SER A 515 14.73 -22.74 8.68
N GLU A 516 14.19 -21.52 8.76
CA GLU A 516 14.64 -20.39 7.95
C GLU A 516 16.04 -19.90 8.37
N LEU A 517 16.33 -19.82 9.67
CA LEU A 517 17.67 -19.46 10.16
C LEU A 517 18.74 -20.45 9.69
N LEU A 518 18.46 -21.76 9.79
CA LEU A 518 19.35 -22.81 9.31
C LEU A 518 19.51 -22.77 7.79
N PHE A 519 18.46 -22.40 7.04
CA PHE A 519 18.56 -22.18 5.61
C PHE A 519 19.47 -20.98 5.28
N ARG A 520 19.33 -19.87 6.00
CA ARG A 520 20.22 -18.70 5.86
C ARG A 520 21.67 -19.03 6.20
N PHE A 521 21.90 -19.74 7.29
CA PHE A 521 23.24 -20.25 7.63
C PHE A 521 23.81 -21.14 6.53
N ARG A 522 23.00 -22.03 5.95
CA ARG A 522 23.45 -22.85 4.82
C ARG A 522 23.92 -21.98 3.66
N LEU A 523 23.14 -20.99 3.22
CA LEU A 523 23.53 -20.10 2.11
C LEU A 523 24.82 -19.32 2.43
N MET A 524 24.87 -18.71 3.61
CA MET A 524 26.01 -17.92 4.06
C MET A 524 27.29 -18.77 4.18
N TRP A 525 27.20 -19.93 4.81
CA TRP A 525 28.34 -20.84 4.96
C TRP A 525 28.79 -21.44 3.63
N THR A 526 27.86 -21.77 2.73
CA THR A 526 28.20 -22.15 1.36
C THR A 526 29.05 -21.07 0.69
N GLU A 527 28.65 -19.80 0.78
CA GLU A 527 29.42 -18.68 0.22
C GLU A 527 30.83 -18.56 0.84
N TRP A 528 30.95 -18.69 2.17
CA TRP A 528 32.24 -18.62 2.85
C TRP A 528 33.16 -19.80 2.53
N THR A 529 32.62 -21.03 2.45
CA THR A 529 33.41 -22.20 2.03
C THR A 529 33.97 -22.02 0.62
N ASN A 530 33.22 -21.40 -0.30
CA ASN A 530 33.67 -21.08 -1.66
C ASN A 530 34.79 -20.03 -1.69
N LYS A 531 34.80 -19.08 -0.75
CA LYS A 531 35.88 -18.08 -0.61
C LYS A 531 37.13 -18.66 0.05
N LYS A 532 37.04 -19.86 0.66
CA LYS A 532 38.10 -20.49 1.46
C LYS A 532 38.65 -19.58 2.57
N SER A 533 37.82 -18.66 3.06
CA SER A 533 38.22 -17.66 4.05
C SER A 533 37.23 -17.66 5.22
N ALA A 534 37.76 -17.71 6.44
CA ALA A 534 36.99 -17.43 7.64
C ALA A 534 36.51 -15.96 7.62
N PRO A 535 35.22 -15.68 7.87
CA PRO A 535 34.75 -14.31 8.02
C PRO A 535 35.31 -13.70 9.31
N GLU A 536 35.48 -12.38 9.29
CA GLU A 536 35.78 -11.59 10.49
C GLU A 536 34.59 -11.67 11.47
N ILE A 537 34.88 -11.92 12.75
CA ILE A 537 33.86 -11.95 13.80
C ILE A 537 33.65 -10.53 14.31
N ARG A 538 32.53 -9.91 13.94
CA ARG A 538 32.12 -8.59 14.44
C ARG A 538 31.05 -8.74 15.50
N LYS A 539 31.29 -8.21 16.72
CA LYS A 539 30.33 -8.30 17.82
C LYS A 539 29.00 -7.63 17.41
N PRO A 540 27.85 -8.27 17.67
CA PRO A 540 26.56 -7.68 17.34
C PRO A 540 26.24 -6.55 18.33
N VAL A 541 25.38 -5.62 17.90
CA VAL A 541 24.81 -4.60 18.79
C VAL A 541 24.05 -5.30 19.93
N PRO A 542 24.19 -4.85 21.20
CA PRO A 542 23.40 -5.39 22.31
C PRO A 542 21.89 -5.31 22.04
N ILE A 543 21.13 -6.27 22.56
CA ILE A 543 19.66 -6.22 22.50
C ILE A 543 19.20 -5.12 23.45
N THR A 544 18.57 -4.07 22.92
CA THR A 544 18.08 -2.93 23.72
C THR A 544 16.79 -3.26 24.46
N GLU A 545 15.90 -4.06 23.85
CA GLU A 545 14.60 -4.44 24.40
C GLU A 545 14.42 -5.97 24.37
N PRO A 546 14.84 -6.70 25.42
CA PRO A 546 14.62 -8.13 25.52
C PRO A 546 13.11 -8.44 25.57
N ARG A 547 12.70 -9.51 24.90
CA ARG A 547 11.30 -9.96 24.89
C ARG A 547 11.03 -10.80 26.12
N ASP A 548 10.22 -10.33 27.06
CA ASP A 548 9.81 -11.16 28.19
C ASP A 548 8.81 -12.24 27.74
N LEU A 549 9.15 -13.49 28.00
CA LEU A 549 8.28 -14.63 27.73
C LEU A 549 7.94 -15.33 29.03
N GLU A 550 6.72 -15.84 29.10
CA GLU A 550 6.26 -16.63 30.25
C GLU A 550 7.12 -17.88 30.51
N THR A 551 7.72 -18.44 29.46
CA THR A 551 8.62 -19.59 29.58
C THR A 551 10.03 -19.23 30.06
N ASP A 552 10.33 -17.96 30.28
CA ASP A 552 11.65 -17.51 30.74
C ASP A 552 11.99 -18.08 32.12
N LEU A 553 13.29 -18.15 32.41
CA LEU A 553 13.74 -18.46 33.76
C LEU A 553 13.48 -17.25 34.66
N LEU A 554 12.62 -17.43 35.67
CA LEU A 554 12.47 -16.47 36.76
C LEU A 554 13.82 -16.14 37.41
N GLN A 555 13.95 -14.93 37.96
CA GLN A 555 15.17 -14.49 38.62
C GLN A 555 15.58 -15.42 39.76
N GLU A 556 14.62 -15.95 40.53
CA GLU A 556 14.90 -16.94 41.57
C GLU A 556 15.61 -18.19 41.03
N HIS A 557 15.27 -18.66 39.83
CA HIS A 557 15.93 -19.82 39.20
C HIS A 557 17.35 -19.47 38.75
N LYS A 558 17.54 -18.27 38.21
CA LYS A 558 18.86 -17.73 37.81
C LYS A 558 19.80 -17.63 39.02
N ASP A 559 19.28 -17.15 40.15
CA ASP A 559 20.04 -17.05 41.40
C ASP A 559 20.42 -18.42 41.97
N LEU A 560 19.53 -19.42 41.88
CA LEU A 560 19.84 -20.79 42.27
C LEU A 560 20.93 -21.42 41.40
N LEU A 561 20.91 -21.20 40.09
CA LEU A 561 21.97 -21.67 39.20
C LEU A 561 23.31 -21.04 39.52
N ALA A 562 23.33 -19.73 39.85
CA ALA A 562 24.54 -19.07 40.31
C ALA A 562 25.08 -19.68 41.62
N ARG A 563 24.20 -20.02 42.57
CA ARG A 563 24.59 -20.72 43.81
C ARG A 563 25.13 -22.13 43.55
N ILE A 564 24.51 -22.89 42.64
CA ILE A 564 25.00 -24.23 42.23
C ILE A 564 26.41 -24.12 41.65
N MET A 565 26.64 -23.15 40.78
CA MET A 565 27.96 -22.91 40.19
C MET A 565 28.98 -22.55 41.28
N ASN A 566 28.69 -21.55 42.12
CA ASN A 566 29.60 -21.08 43.16
C ASN A 566 29.94 -22.16 44.20
N ASP A 567 28.97 -22.97 44.62
CA ASP A 567 29.20 -24.11 45.52
C ASP A 567 30.09 -25.18 44.88
N TYR A 568 29.91 -25.45 43.59
CA TYR A 568 30.78 -26.40 42.90
C TYR A 568 32.20 -25.85 42.74
N LEU A 569 32.34 -24.58 42.33
CA LEU A 569 33.62 -23.92 42.15
C LEU A 569 34.42 -23.88 43.46
N SER A 570 33.78 -23.53 44.59
CA SER A 570 34.45 -23.48 45.89
C SER A 570 34.92 -24.86 46.38
N ARG A 571 34.19 -25.93 46.08
CA ARG A 571 34.52 -27.29 46.56
C ARG A 571 35.46 -28.06 45.65
N LYS A 572 35.38 -27.85 44.34
CA LYS A 572 36.02 -28.71 43.32
C LYS A 572 36.93 -27.94 42.35
N GLY A 573 36.85 -26.61 42.34
CA GLY A 573 37.64 -25.76 41.46
C GLY A 573 37.08 -25.64 40.04
N ILE A 574 37.56 -24.62 39.35
CA ILE A 574 37.08 -24.20 38.02
C ILE A 574 37.32 -25.24 36.93
N SER A 575 38.50 -25.88 36.91
CA SER A 575 38.84 -26.89 35.90
C SER A 575 37.94 -28.13 35.99
N ARG A 576 37.56 -28.53 37.22
CA ARG A 576 36.63 -29.65 37.40
C ARG A 576 35.21 -29.28 37.01
N PHE A 577 34.78 -28.05 37.27
CA PHE A 577 33.47 -27.57 36.81
C PHE A 577 33.38 -27.59 35.28
N GLN A 578 34.40 -27.04 34.60
CA GLN A 578 34.47 -27.06 33.13
C GLN A 578 34.40 -28.50 32.60
N LYS A 579 35.25 -29.40 33.12
CA LYS A 579 35.36 -30.78 32.63
C LYS A 579 34.16 -31.66 32.96
N HIS A 580 33.62 -31.59 34.18
CA HIS A 580 32.60 -32.53 34.68
C HIS A 580 31.17 -31.98 34.66
N VAL A 581 31.02 -30.68 34.46
CA VAL A 581 29.70 -30.06 34.31
C VAL A 581 29.52 -29.59 32.88
N LEU A 582 30.35 -28.66 32.41
CA LEU A 582 30.11 -28.02 31.10
C LEU A 582 30.38 -28.97 29.92
N GLU A 583 31.50 -29.70 29.91
CA GLU A 583 31.78 -30.65 28.82
C GLU A 583 30.80 -31.83 28.82
N GLU A 584 30.43 -32.36 29.99
CA GLU A 584 29.41 -33.40 30.13
C GLU A 584 28.03 -32.90 29.64
N MET A 585 27.67 -31.65 29.94
CA MET A 585 26.45 -31.01 29.40
C MET A 585 26.49 -30.86 27.88
N LYS A 586 27.61 -30.43 27.29
CA LYS A 586 27.76 -30.32 25.83
C LYS A 586 27.66 -31.67 25.13
N ARG A 587 28.11 -32.75 25.77
CA ARG A 587 27.97 -34.14 25.29
C ARG A 587 26.56 -34.71 25.51
N GLY A 588 25.71 -34.03 26.29
CA GLY A 588 24.36 -34.50 26.63
C GLY A 588 24.32 -35.53 27.75
N GLU A 589 25.39 -35.66 28.53
CA GLU A 589 25.50 -36.57 29.69
C GLU A 589 24.85 -35.98 30.95
N LYS A 590 24.59 -34.67 30.95
CA LYS A 590 23.83 -33.97 32.00
C LYS A 590 22.48 -33.54 31.45
N ASP A 591 21.43 -34.07 32.05
CA ASP A 591 20.04 -33.85 31.66
C ASP A 591 19.25 -33.13 32.76
N LEU A 592 17.94 -33.11 32.62
CA LEU A 592 17.02 -32.54 33.61
C LEU A 592 17.12 -33.21 34.98
N PHE A 593 17.46 -34.50 35.06
CA PHE A 593 17.62 -35.19 36.34
C PHE A 593 18.82 -34.65 37.12
N TRP A 594 19.93 -34.38 36.43
CA TRP A 594 21.06 -33.71 37.06
C TRP A 594 20.69 -32.34 37.62
N PHE A 595 19.95 -31.53 36.85
CA PHE A 595 19.48 -30.22 37.31
C PHE A 595 18.53 -30.33 38.51
N ARG A 596 17.56 -31.25 38.47
CA ARG A 596 16.65 -31.51 39.60
C ARG A 596 17.44 -31.79 40.87
N ARG A 597 18.35 -32.76 40.83
CA ARG A 597 19.18 -33.13 41.98
C ARG A 597 20.00 -31.95 42.52
N ARG A 598 20.49 -31.06 41.66
CA ARG A 598 21.25 -29.88 42.08
C ARG A 598 20.37 -28.78 42.66
N LEU A 599 19.23 -28.50 42.05
CA LEU A 599 18.27 -27.52 42.55
C LEU A 599 17.68 -27.93 43.90
N SER A 600 17.38 -29.21 44.08
CA SER A 600 16.90 -29.79 45.35
C SER A 600 17.83 -29.57 46.54
N LEU A 601 19.15 -29.53 46.31
CA LEU A 601 20.12 -29.27 47.39
C LEU A 601 19.97 -27.87 47.99
N PHE A 602 19.47 -26.90 47.20
CA PHE A 602 19.27 -25.51 47.64
C PHE A 602 17.80 -25.19 47.92
N GLN A 603 16.87 -25.86 47.25
CA GLN A 603 15.44 -25.70 47.46
C GLN A 603 14.72 -27.06 47.36
N LYS A 604 14.35 -27.61 48.52
CA LYS A 604 13.65 -28.91 48.63
C LYS A 604 12.34 -29.00 47.83
N LYS A 605 11.72 -27.86 47.44
CA LYS A 605 10.51 -27.86 46.61
C LYS A 605 10.70 -28.59 45.27
N PHE A 606 11.92 -28.68 44.75
CA PHE A 606 12.20 -29.42 43.51
C PHE A 606 12.31 -30.96 43.71
N ASP A 607 12.30 -31.45 44.96
CA ASP A 607 12.11 -32.88 45.23
C ASP A 607 10.66 -33.31 45.03
N ASP A 608 9.69 -32.39 45.13
CA ASP A 608 8.28 -32.65 44.85
C ASP A 608 8.03 -32.77 43.34
N ASP A 609 7.39 -33.86 42.93
CA ASP A 609 7.10 -34.15 41.52
C ASP A 609 6.13 -33.13 40.90
N GLY A 610 5.18 -32.61 41.68
CA GLY A 610 4.21 -31.61 41.20
C GLY A 610 4.88 -30.29 40.84
N THR A 611 5.73 -29.80 41.75
CA THR A 611 6.52 -28.57 41.56
C THR A 611 7.51 -28.73 40.41
N TRP A 612 8.17 -29.87 40.30
CA TRP A 612 9.09 -30.14 39.19
C TRP A 612 8.37 -30.24 37.84
N ASP A 613 7.20 -30.89 37.78
CA ASP A 613 6.41 -30.98 36.55
C ASP A 613 5.87 -29.60 36.13
N ALA A 614 5.40 -28.78 37.08
CA ALA A 614 4.99 -27.40 36.83
C ALA A 614 6.14 -26.54 36.27
N PHE A 615 7.35 -26.67 36.81
CA PHE A 615 8.55 -25.98 36.31
C PHE A 615 8.91 -26.37 34.85
N LEU A 616 8.49 -27.56 34.43
CA LEU A 616 8.72 -28.14 33.10
C LEU A 616 7.54 -27.98 32.14
N ARG A 617 6.50 -27.21 32.52
CA ARG A 617 5.35 -26.88 31.66
C ARG A 617 5.21 -25.38 31.45
N ASP A 618 4.56 -25.00 30.36
CA ASP A 618 4.05 -23.64 30.16
C ASP A 618 2.67 -23.47 30.84
N SER A 619 2.11 -22.26 30.82
CA SER A 619 0.76 -21.95 31.35
C SER A 619 -0.36 -22.78 30.75
N ASN A 620 -0.17 -23.29 29.54
CA ASN A 620 -1.14 -24.14 28.84
C ASN A 620 -0.95 -25.63 29.20
N GLY A 621 0.01 -25.95 30.09
CA GLY A 621 0.32 -27.31 30.50
C GLY A 621 1.15 -28.10 29.49
N ASN A 622 1.65 -27.48 28.42
CA ASN A 622 2.51 -28.14 27.44
C ASN A 622 3.91 -28.35 28.02
N SER A 623 4.49 -29.52 27.75
CA SER A 623 5.85 -29.83 28.17
C SER A 623 6.88 -28.94 27.45
N ILE A 624 7.67 -28.20 28.23
CA ILE A 624 8.81 -27.40 27.77
C ILE A 624 10.15 -27.99 28.20
N LYS A 625 10.20 -29.30 28.53
CA LYS A 625 11.38 -30.01 29.05
C LYS A 625 12.67 -29.73 28.28
N THR A 626 12.61 -29.83 26.95
CA THR A 626 13.81 -29.64 26.11
C THR A 626 14.26 -28.18 26.07
N LEU A 627 13.31 -27.23 26.11
CA LEU A 627 13.58 -25.80 26.19
C LEU A 627 14.16 -25.44 27.55
N ARG A 628 13.59 -25.97 28.63
CA ARG A 628 14.07 -25.73 29.98
C ARG A 628 15.49 -26.26 30.16
N LEU A 629 15.78 -27.47 29.71
CA LEU A 629 17.14 -28.01 29.72
C LEU A 629 18.11 -27.08 28.98
N PHE A 630 17.71 -26.55 27.82
CA PHE A 630 18.51 -25.61 27.06
C PHE A 630 18.73 -24.28 27.80
N GLN A 631 17.68 -23.68 28.37
CA GLN A 631 17.78 -22.44 29.15
C GLN A 631 18.71 -22.60 30.36
N LEU A 632 18.52 -23.65 31.16
CA LEU A 632 19.36 -23.96 32.32
C LEU A 632 20.82 -24.15 31.90
N SER A 633 21.03 -24.89 30.80
CA SER A 633 22.37 -25.16 30.30
C SER A 633 23.08 -23.91 29.80
N LEU A 634 22.36 -23.10 29.02
CA LEU A 634 22.89 -21.89 28.45
C LEU A 634 23.19 -20.84 29.53
N TYR A 635 22.32 -20.70 30.53
CA TYR A 635 22.54 -19.80 31.66
C TYR A 635 23.81 -20.19 32.43
N LEU A 636 23.95 -21.46 32.80
CA LEU A 636 25.10 -21.94 33.56
C LEU A 636 26.44 -21.72 32.82
N VAL A 637 26.46 -21.96 31.50
CA VAL A 637 27.63 -21.70 30.66
C VAL A 637 27.96 -20.20 30.57
N ASN A 638 26.95 -19.34 30.40
CA ASN A 638 27.16 -17.89 30.37
C ASN A 638 27.68 -17.38 31.74
N SER A 639 27.12 -17.85 32.86
CA SER A 639 27.60 -17.49 34.20
C SER A 639 29.06 -17.91 34.42
N TYR A 640 29.45 -19.08 33.91
CA TYR A 640 30.84 -19.54 33.97
C TYR A 640 31.78 -18.64 33.16
N ARG A 641 31.39 -18.25 31.94
CA ARG A 641 32.17 -17.31 31.11
C ARG A 641 32.34 -15.97 31.81
N GLU A 642 31.26 -15.43 32.38
CA GLU A 642 31.30 -14.17 33.13
C GLU A 642 32.21 -14.25 34.36
N HIS A 643 32.23 -15.40 35.04
CA HIS A 643 33.14 -15.63 36.15
C HIS A 643 34.61 -15.61 35.71
N LEU A 644 34.94 -16.32 34.62
CA LEU A 644 36.30 -16.31 34.04
C LEU A 644 36.77 -14.91 33.65
N PHE A 645 35.90 -14.11 33.03
CA PHE A 645 36.25 -12.73 32.66
C PHE A 645 36.48 -11.85 33.89
N LYS A 646 35.69 -12.02 34.96
CA LYS A 646 35.90 -11.30 36.22
C LYS A 646 37.24 -11.66 36.87
N GLU A 647 37.63 -12.92 36.90
CA GLU A 647 38.94 -13.35 37.42
C GLU A 647 40.11 -12.82 36.58
N GLN A 648 39.97 -12.83 35.24
CA GLN A 648 40.98 -12.26 34.34
C GLN A 648 41.15 -10.74 34.54
N LEU A 649 40.06 -10.00 34.73
CA LEU A 649 40.12 -8.57 35.03
C LEU A 649 40.76 -8.31 36.40
N GLN A 650 40.45 -9.11 37.42
CA GLN A 650 41.05 -8.98 38.75
C GLN A 650 42.56 -9.26 38.73
N THR A 651 43.01 -10.25 37.95
CA THR A 651 44.43 -10.58 37.79
C THR A 651 45.20 -9.58 36.91
N LEU A 652 44.53 -8.85 36.02
CA LEU A 652 45.11 -7.72 35.27
C LEU A 652 45.27 -6.45 36.11
N HIS A 653 44.54 -6.34 37.22
CA HIS A 653 44.58 -5.19 38.15
C HIS A 653 45.45 -5.43 39.40
N GLN A 654 45.98 -6.63 39.57
CA GLN A 654 46.99 -6.99 40.58
C GLN A 654 48.37 -7.01 39.91
#